data_AF-A0A7E5W948-F1
#
_entry.id   AF-A0A7E5W948-F1
#
_cell.length_a   1.000
_cell.length_b   1.000
_cell.length_c   1.000
_cell.angle_alpha   90.00
_cell.angle_beta   90.00
_cell.angle_gamma   90.00
#
_symmetry.space_group_name_H-M   'P 1'
#
loop_
_entity.id
_entity.type
_entity.pdbx_description
1 polymer ?
#
loop_
_entity_poly.entity_id
_entity_poly.type
_entity_poly.pdbx_seq_one_letter_code
_entity_poly.pdbx_strand_id
1 'polypeptide(L)'
;MAQYNFEGAIEGISEQQLEFINKVIIEQGLNDAKVQFETVGQAGDNYSSEVRRLTVEGENGTLNLIAKIAPTNEMARLATSSDIMFSNEHLMYTEVFPTFLELQKNADIPESERLRFPKCYGSNGNESSHEVIILEDLKTSDFVMLDRFESLSDECVRSMLRNFAIFHSLSHVLKQKNMEKYNHFKDSLVGMWSLMEKMDFMAANFEKMDQTTVSLLDNKEHKDIVRNKISTVLRMHSKQANLDKHSKHSVLRQGDSWTNNMMFKFEEGELKESIMIDYQLSNHGNPTYDLLYMIFNCTDHKARAQHFPDWIDYYHSELDKSLSQFGLKANFIYPRDQLDADLKRYGNSLFGFSLILSCMLTLKSDEASKMKESMKNSDNLESMDMAEMFSANSNETINLLKAKIVGLIDSYKMFGLMSHFAMAQYNFEGNIDDINERQLEFIGKVIEELGFKDSKATFEPVGKAGDNYTANVKRITIEHENGTQKLIAKFAPTLEILRSNFNTKMVFNNEHVMYTEVLPKLLQLQKDADIPESEQLRFAKCHGSLAEEPYEVIVLEDLGESDFVMLDRLESLTDESVRSILRNFGIYHSLSYVLKKKEPDTYDHFKNSLMEVWENVKDTDDIMNHFNQLENLALMVVTDPEHQNILRHKISSAISQANKFNKFDKNNKYSVIQQGDSWTNNILFRFEDGALKESVMIDYQLSRSGLPVYDLLYMILNCTDHETRSKHYYDWLDYYYSELEKSLSHFGLKSNFVYPRDQLDADLKRYGKLAFSLAVILSSAVVIKSEDVRKLQESLMNVGLREVSDSINASIFDEEGVKRFRNRIVGLIDSLQLFGLF
;
A
#
# COMPACT_ATOMS: atom_id res chain seq x y z
N MET A 1 -6.50 56.15 8.07
CA MET A 1 -7.15 56.12 9.41
C MET A 1 -8.21 57.22 9.64
N ALA A 2 -8.08 58.45 9.13
CA ALA A 2 -9.11 59.49 9.30
C ALA A 2 -10.41 59.28 8.48
N GLN A 3 -10.58 58.10 7.87
CA GLN A 3 -11.67 57.76 6.94
C GLN A 3 -12.64 56.68 7.49
N TYR A 4 -12.26 55.96 8.55
CA TYR A 4 -13.05 54.86 9.12
C TYR A 4 -13.30 55.10 10.61
N ASN A 5 -14.51 54.82 11.10
CA ASN A 5 -14.90 54.99 12.50
C ASN A 5 -14.50 53.76 13.36
N PHE A 6 -13.23 53.37 13.26
CA PHE A 6 -12.67 52.17 13.88
C PHE A 6 -11.84 52.52 15.11
N GLU A 7 -12.11 51.85 16.23
CA GLU A 7 -11.44 52.03 17.52
C GLU A 7 -11.01 50.68 18.11
N GLY A 8 -10.08 50.68 19.05
CA GLY A 8 -9.63 49.47 19.76
C GLY A 8 -8.39 48.82 19.15
N ALA A 9 -8.32 47.49 19.21
CA ALA A 9 -7.16 46.67 18.86
C ALA A 9 -6.92 46.55 17.34
N ILE A 10 -6.65 47.67 16.69
CA ILE A 10 -6.41 47.77 15.24
C ILE A 10 -4.94 47.59 14.84
N GLU A 11 -4.02 47.46 15.82
CA GLU A 11 -2.60 47.29 15.50
C GLU A 11 -2.35 45.98 14.72
N GLY A 12 -1.45 46.04 13.73
CA GLY A 12 -1.05 44.89 12.90
C GLY A 12 -1.93 44.66 11.66
N ILE A 13 -3.06 45.36 11.53
CA ILE A 13 -3.99 45.25 10.40
C ILE A 13 -3.61 46.28 9.32
N SER A 14 -3.49 45.85 8.07
CA SER A 14 -3.17 46.76 6.95
C SER A 14 -4.35 47.64 6.54
N GLU A 15 -4.08 48.73 5.82
CA GLU A 15 -5.13 49.62 5.32
C GLU A 15 -6.09 48.90 4.36
N GLN A 16 -5.58 48.01 3.49
CA GLN A 16 -6.40 47.20 2.59
C GLN A 16 -7.28 46.20 3.35
N GLN A 17 -6.77 45.61 4.43
CA GLN A 17 -7.56 44.71 5.28
C GLN A 17 -8.69 45.48 5.98
N LEU A 18 -8.41 46.69 6.49
CA LEU A 18 -9.43 47.57 7.08
C LEU A 18 -10.46 48.03 6.04
N GLU A 19 -10.04 48.35 4.81
CA GLU A 19 -10.92 48.67 3.68
C GLU A 19 -11.89 47.54 3.38
N PHE A 20 -11.39 46.30 3.33
CA PHE A 20 -12.23 45.12 3.13
C PHE A 20 -13.24 44.93 4.27
N ILE A 21 -12.80 45.07 5.53
CA ILE A 21 -13.69 44.98 6.70
C ILE A 21 -14.79 46.04 6.61
N ASN A 22 -14.43 47.29 6.30
CA ASN A 22 -15.40 48.38 6.14
C ASN A 22 -16.40 48.09 5.02
N LYS A 23 -15.93 47.57 3.88
CA LYS A 23 -16.79 47.17 2.75
C LYS A 23 -17.84 46.14 3.18
N VAL A 24 -17.43 45.08 3.90
CA VAL A 24 -18.36 44.04 4.37
C VAL A 24 -19.39 44.62 5.33
N ILE A 25 -18.99 45.53 6.22
CA ILE A 25 -19.89 46.21 7.17
C ILE A 25 -20.94 47.06 6.42
N ILE A 26 -20.52 47.82 5.40
CA ILE A 26 -21.40 48.60 4.53
C ILE A 26 -22.40 47.69 3.79
N GLU A 27 -21.94 46.52 3.31
CA GLU A 27 -22.81 45.53 2.65
C GLU A 27 -23.88 44.94 3.60
N GLN A 28 -23.67 44.99 4.92
CA GLN A 28 -24.70 44.66 5.91
C GLN A 28 -25.66 45.83 6.22
N GLY A 29 -25.52 46.97 5.53
CA GLY A 29 -26.35 48.16 5.70
C GLY A 29 -25.98 49.03 6.90
N LEU A 30 -24.77 48.86 7.47
CA LEU A 30 -24.29 49.57 8.66
C LEU A 30 -23.30 50.70 8.26
N ASN A 31 -23.79 51.69 7.50
CA ASN A 31 -22.97 52.83 7.06
C ASN A 31 -22.56 53.73 8.23
N ASP A 32 -21.32 54.23 8.21
CA ASP A 32 -20.74 55.13 9.23
C ASP A 32 -20.79 54.59 10.68
N ALA A 33 -21.04 53.28 10.84
CA ALA A 33 -21.15 52.62 12.12
C ALA A 33 -19.83 52.71 12.89
N LYS A 34 -19.93 52.88 14.21
CA LYS A 34 -18.76 52.80 15.09
C LYS A 34 -18.37 51.33 15.23
N VAL A 35 -17.10 51.00 15.00
CA VAL A 35 -16.60 49.62 15.10
C VAL A 35 -15.52 49.53 16.14
N GLN A 36 -15.77 48.71 17.17
CA GLN A 36 -14.78 48.43 18.21
C GLN A 36 -14.12 47.08 17.98
N PHE A 37 -12.79 47.09 17.89
CA PHE A 37 -11.95 45.91 17.74
C PHE A 37 -11.46 45.42 19.11
N GLU A 38 -11.65 44.14 19.39
CA GLU A 38 -11.14 43.47 20.58
C GLU A 38 -10.32 42.23 20.18
N THR A 39 -9.17 42.02 20.81
CA THR A 39 -8.40 40.78 20.61
C THR A 39 -9.14 39.59 21.21
N VAL A 40 -9.22 38.49 20.45
CA VAL A 40 -9.86 37.24 20.89
C VAL A 40 -8.80 36.18 21.17
N GLY A 41 -8.97 35.45 22.28
CA GLY A 41 -8.08 34.37 22.70
C GLY A 41 -6.90 34.84 23.54
N GLN A 42 -6.19 33.89 24.13
CA GLN A 42 -4.94 34.09 24.85
C GLN A 42 -3.75 33.62 24.00
N ALA A 43 -2.53 33.83 24.49
CA ALA A 43 -1.35 33.25 23.86
C ALA A 43 -1.47 31.72 23.82
N GLY A 44 -1.37 31.15 22.62
CA GLY A 44 -1.57 29.72 22.35
C GLY A 44 -2.93 29.34 21.74
N ASP A 45 -3.86 30.28 21.58
CA ASP A 45 -5.18 29.99 20.98
C ASP A 45 -5.24 30.26 19.46
N ASN A 46 -4.31 31.05 18.90
CA ASN A 46 -4.33 31.53 17.51
C ASN A 46 -2.89 31.61 16.93
N TYR A 47 -2.32 30.47 16.55
CA TYR A 47 -0.93 30.39 16.08
C TYR A 47 -0.70 30.96 14.68
N SER A 48 -1.67 30.77 13.76
CA SER A 48 -1.55 31.05 12.33
C SER A 48 -2.15 32.39 11.88
N SER A 49 -2.89 33.07 12.75
CA SER A 49 -3.63 34.29 12.39
C SER A 49 -3.89 35.20 13.59
N GLU A 50 -4.34 36.42 13.30
CA GLU A 50 -4.85 37.34 14.30
C GLU A 50 -6.39 37.35 14.27
N VAL A 51 -7.00 36.97 15.39
CA VAL A 51 -8.47 36.96 15.53
C VAL A 51 -8.92 38.19 16.30
N ARG A 52 -9.86 38.94 15.74
CA ARG A 52 -10.48 40.13 16.33
C ARG A 52 -11.98 39.96 16.42
N ARG A 53 -12.58 40.32 17.55
CA ARG A 53 -14.02 40.55 17.65
C ARG A 53 -14.28 41.98 17.20
N LEU A 54 -15.29 42.15 16.35
CA LEU A 54 -15.79 43.44 15.89
C LEU A 54 -17.17 43.66 16.51
N THR A 55 -17.31 44.69 17.32
CA THR A 55 -18.61 45.19 17.79
C THR A 55 -19.00 46.38 16.92
N VAL A 56 -19.96 46.19 16.02
CA VAL A 56 -20.45 47.21 15.09
C VAL A 56 -21.71 47.85 15.64
N GLU A 57 -21.64 49.11 16.04
CA GLU A 57 -22.77 49.90 16.55
C GLU A 57 -23.40 50.71 15.41
N GLY A 58 -24.57 50.27 14.93
CA GLY A 58 -25.36 51.00 13.94
C GLY A 58 -26.68 51.55 14.52
N GLU A 59 -27.37 52.38 13.73
CA GLU A 59 -28.64 53.01 14.16
C GLU A 59 -29.76 52.02 14.52
N ASN A 60 -29.72 50.80 13.95
CA ASN A 60 -30.74 49.75 14.13
C ASN A 60 -30.31 48.59 15.04
N GLY A 61 -29.17 48.72 15.74
CA GLY A 61 -28.68 47.71 16.69
C GLY A 61 -27.19 47.42 16.57
N THR A 62 -26.72 46.50 17.40
CA THR A 62 -25.33 46.06 17.47
C THR A 62 -25.14 44.73 16.73
N LEU A 63 -24.15 44.66 15.85
CA LEU A 63 -23.74 43.43 15.17
C LEU A 63 -22.35 43.01 15.66
N ASN A 64 -22.22 41.79 16.17
CA ASN A 64 -20.94 41.23 16.60
C ASN A 64 -20.41 40.24 15.56
N LEU A 65 -19.16 40.42 15.16
CA LEU A 65 -18.49 39.62 14.14
C LEU A 65 -17.12 39.14 14.65
N ILE A 66 -16.61 38.09 14.04
CA ILE A 66 -15.22 37.64 14.20
C ILE A 66 -14.49 37.89 12.89
N ALA A 67 -13.41 38.66 12.94
CA ALA A 67 -12.48 38.84 11.84
C ALA A 67 -11.23 38.00 12.09
N LYS A 68 -10.98 37.02 11.23
CA LYS A 68 -9.72 36.27 11.14
C LYS A 68 -8.85 36.95 10.10
N ILE A 69 -7.70 37.46 10.51
CA ILE A 69 -6.86 38.37 9.73
C ILE A 69 -5.48 37.73 9.55
N ALA A 70 -5.03 37.62 8.31
CA ALA A 70 -3.72 37.07 8.01
C ALA A 70 -2.60 38.05 8.46
N PRO A 71 -1.47 37.54 8.96
CA PRO A 71 -0.32 38.38 9.25
C PRO A 71 0.14 39.14 8.00
N THR A 72 0.63 40.37 8.18
CA THR A 72 1.24 41.20 7.13
C THR A 72 2.76 41.02 7.04
N ASN A 73 3.38 40.47 8.08
CA ASN A 73 4.81 40.19 8.12
C ASN A 73 5.14 38.93 7.29
N GLU A 74 6.03 39.07 6.30
CA GLU A 74 6.40 38.00 5.36
C GLU A 74 6.92 36.73 6.05
N MET A 75 7.80 36.86 7.04
CA MET A 75 8.34 35.70 7.77
C MET A 75 7.27 34.95 8.55
N ALA A 76 6.37 35.67 9.23
CA ALA A 76 5.24 35.06 9.93
C ALA A 76 4.34 34.30 8.93
N ARG A 77 4.03 34.91 7.78
CA ARG A 77 3.21 34.28 6.74
C ARG A 77 3.84 33.00 6.19
N LEU A 78 5.14 33.02 5.92
CA LEU A 78 5.90 31.85 5.47
C LEU A 78 5.90 30.75 6.54
N ALA A 79 6.18 31.09 7.80
CA ALA A 79 6.22 30.14 8.91
C ALA A 79 4.87 29.46 9.16
N THR A 80 3.76 30.17 8.94
CA THR A 80 2.41 29.64 9.15
C THR A 80 1.72 29.20 7.86
N SER A 81 2.40 29.26 6.70
CA SER A 81 1.80 28.97 5.39
C SER A 81 0.46 29.69 5.16
N SER A 82 0.41 30.98 5.52
CA SER A 82 -0.85 31.74 5.59
C SER A 82 -1.63 31.77 4.29
N ASP A 83 -0.96 31.88 3.13
CA ASP A 83 -1.63 31.92 1.82
C ASP A 83 -2.50 30.65 1.61
N ILE A 84 -1.98 29.49 1.98
CA ILE A 84 -2.68 28.20 1.80
C ILE A 84 -3.79 28.05 2.83
N MET A 85 -3.49 28.34 4.10
CA MET A 85 -4.45 28.21 5.20
C MET A 85 -5.69 29.10 4.98
N PHE A 86 -5.48 30.37 4.60
CA PHE A 86 -6.58 31.30 4.31
C PHE A 86 -7.31 30.95 3.01
N SER A 87 -6.61 30.46 1.98
CA SER A 87 -7.26 30.04 0.73
C SER A 87 -8.15 28.80 0.93
N ASN A 88 -7.68 27.80 1.69
CA ASN A 88 -8.49 26.64 2.05
C ASN A 88 -9.74 27.05 2.84
N GLU A 89 -9.58 27.86 3.89
CA GLU A 89 -10.70 28.29 4.73
C GLU A 89 -11.68 29.19 3.95
N HIS A 90 -11.17 30.06 3.07
CA HIS A 90 -11.98 30.85 2.15
C HIS A 90 -12.86 29.96 1.30
N LEU A 91 -12.26 28.98 0.59
CA LEU A 91 -12.98 28.05 -0.28
C LEU A 91 -14.08 27.28 0.48
N MET A 92 -13.81 26.90 1.73
CA MET A 92 -14.79 26.22 2.58
C MET A 92 -16.03 27.08 2.82
N TYR A 93 -15.85 28.35 3.18
CA TYR A 93 -16.97 29.26 3.47
C TYR A 93 -17.66 29.84 2.22
N THR A 94 -16.93 30.07 1.13
CA THR A 94 -17.49 30.72 -0.07
C THR A 94 -18.06 29.73 -1.07
N GLU A 95 -17.63 28.47 -1.06
CA GLU A 95 -18.06 27.48 -2.06
C GLU A 95 -18.53 26.15 -1.48
N VAL A 96 -17.76 25.51 -0.59
CA VAL A 96 -18.07 24.16 -0.10
C VAL A 96 -19.33 24.15 0.76
N PHE A 97 -19.38 24.98 1.81
CA PHE A 97 -20.56 25.04 2.69
C PHE A 97 -21.83 25.51 1.99
N PRO A 98 -21.80 26.55 1.12
CA PRO A 98 -22.97 26.89 0.30
C PRO A 98 -23.46 25.71 -0.55
N THR A 99 -22.54 24.93 -1.13
CA THR A 99 -22.88 23.74 -1.92
C THR A 99 -23.52 22.66 -1.05
N PHE A 100 -22.97 22.41 0.13
CA PHE A 100 -23.52 21.44 1.08
C PHE A 100 -24.91 21.87 1.58
N LEU A 101 -25.08 23.15 1.91
CA LEU A 101 -26.37 23.70 2.29
C LEU A 101 -27.42 23.57 1.17
N GLU A 102 -27.01 23.80 -0.08
CA GLU A 102 -27.88 23.60 -1.25
C GLU A 102 -28.29 22.13 -1.42
N LEU A 103 -27.34 21.19 -1.28
CA LEU A 103 -27.65 19.75 -1.29
C LEU A 103 -28.69 19.40 -0.22
N GLN A 104 -28.53 19.92 1.00
CA GLN A 104 -29.45 19.66 2.10
C GLN A 104 -30.83 20.30 1.90
N LYS A 105 -30.89 21.53 1.36
CA LYS A 105 -32.16 22.18 1.00
C LYS A 105 -32.89 21.43 -0.11
N ASN A 106 -32.17 20.98 -1.14
CA ASN A 106 -32.75 20.24 -2.26
C ASN A 106 -33.23 18.82 -1.88
N ALA A 107 -32.77 18.30 -0.74
CA ALA A 107 -33.24 17.05 -0.15
C ALA A 107 -34.31 17.26 0.95
N ASP A 108 -34.80 18.50 1.11
CA ASP A 108 -35.81 18.88 2.12
C ASP A 108 -35.41 18.52 3.56
N ILE A 109 -34.10 18.48 3.85
CA ILE A 109 -33.60 18.15 5.20
C ILE A 109 -33.97 19.30 6.15
N PRO A 110 -34.60 19.04 7.32
CA PRO A 110 -34.95 20.07 8.30
C PRO A 110 -33.72 20.84 8.79
N GLU A 111 -33.87 22.13 9.09
CA GLU A 111 -32.75 22.98 9.52
C GLU A 111 -32.01 22.45 10.74
N SER A 112 -32.72 21.87 11.72
CA SER A 112 -32.16 21.22 12.91
C SER A 112 -31.32 19.95 12.64
N GLU A 113 -31.42 19.40 11.43
CA GLU A 113 -30.65 18.23 10.99
C GLU A 113 -29.57 18.59 9.97
N ARG A 114 -29.44 19.89 9.62
CA ARG A 114 -28.42 20.34 8.68
C ARG A 114 -27.04 20.46 9.34
N LEU A 115 -26.00 20.48 8.51
CA LEU A 115 -24.66 20.81 9.01
C LEU A 115 -24.65 22.28 9.42
N ARG A 116 -24.31 22.56 10.69
CA ARG A 116 -24.13 23.93 11.19
C ARG A 116 -22.67 24.36 11.05
N PHE A 117 -22.48 25.55 10.50
CA PHE A 117 -21.19 26.24 10.37
C PHE A 117 -21.42 27.74 10.60
N PRO A 118 -20.41 28.52 11.04
CA PRO A 118 -20.53 29.96 11.22
C PRO A 118 -20.96 30.66 9.93
N LYS A 119 -21.89 31.61 10.01
CA LYS A 119 -22.23 32.43 8.85
C LYS A 119 -21.01 33.25 8.43
N CYS A 120 -20.62 33.15 7.16
CA CYS A 120 -19.61 34.02 6.55
C CYS A 120 -20.28 35.29 6.02
N TYR A 121 -19.82 36.45 6.47
CA TYR A 121 -20.27 37.77 6.04
C TYR A 121 -19.46 38.31 4.88
N GLY A 122 -18.19 37.89 4.77
CA GLY A 122 -17.32 38.22 3.67
C GLY A 122 -15.95 37.57 3.83
N SER A 123 -15.30 37.23 2.73
CA SER A 123 -13.96 36.64 2.74
C SER A 123 -13.11 37.13 1.56
N ASN A 124 -11.87 37.53 1.85
CA ASN A 124 -10.84 37.90 0.87
C ASN A 124 -9.63 36.96 0.97
N GLY A 125 -9.82 35.65 0.87
CA GLY A 125 -8.75 34.67 1.12
C GLY A 125 -7.76 34.41 -0.02
N ASN A 126 -7.96 35.05 -1.18
CA ASN A 126 -7.13 34.83 -2.38
C ASN A 126 -6.20 36.01 -2.72
N GLU A 127 -6.27 37.10 -1.95
CA GLU A 127 -5.40 38.26 -2.11
C GLU A 127 -4.24 38.18 -1.12
N SER A 128 -3.13 37.61 -1.57
CA SER A 128 -1.93 37.44 -0.74
C SER A 128 -1.54 38.75 -0.06
N SER A 129 -1.17 38.65 1.23
CA SER A 129 -0.84 39.75 2.14
C SER A 129 -2.02 40.59 2.66
N HIS A 130 -3.25 40.32 2.23
CA HIS A 130 -4.44 41.11 2.59
C HIS A 130 -5.64 40.24 3.00
N GLU A 131 -5.41 38.99 3.38
CA GLU A 131 -6.50 38.06 3.64
C GLU A 131 -7.24 38.36 4.93
N VAL A 132 -8.58 38.36 4.82
CA VAL A 132 -9.51 38.55 5.92
C VAL A 132 -10.72 37.65 5.71
N ILE A 133 -11.17 36.98 6.77
CA ILE A 133 -12.42 36.22 6.78
C ILE A 133 -13.29 36.78 7.92
N ILE A 134 -14.52 37.19 7.61
CA ILE A 134 -15.45 37.78 8.56
C ILE A 134 -16.61 36.80 8.80
N LEU A 135 -16.71 36.33 10.02
CA LEU A 135 -17.61 35.27 10.45
C LEU A 135 -18.56 35.75 11.56
N GLU A 136 -19.62 34.99 11.76
CA GLU A 136 -20.54 35.07 12.90
C GLU A 136 -19.80 34.94 14.24
N ASP A 137 -20.05 35.87 15.17
CA ASP A 137 -19.60 35.68 16.56
C ASP A 137 -20.56 34.74 17.31
N LEU A 138 -20.20 33.46 17.35
CA LEU A 138 -20.99 32.42 18.00
C LEU A 138 -21.19 32.66 19.51
N LYS A 139 -20.36 33.48 20.19
CA LYS A 139 -20.60 33.81 21.61
C LYS A 139 -21.91 34.56 21.82
N THR A 140 -22.40 35.29 20.81
CA THR A 140 -23.71 35.95 20.88
C THR A 140 -24.89 34.97 20.87
N SER A 141 -24.63 33.71 20.51
CA SER A 141 -25.61 32.62 20.50
C SER A 141 -25.34 31.59 21.62
N ASP A 142 -24.70 32.04 22.71
CA ASP A 142 -24.38 31.25 23.91
C ASP A 142 -23.44 30.05 23.69
N PHE A 143 -22.72 30.03 22.57
CA PHE A 143 -21.67 29.03 22.36
C PHE A 143 -20.44 29.36 23.19
N VAL A 144 -19.88 28.33 23.81
CA VAL A 144 -18.66 28.39 24.60
C VAL A 144 -17.61 27.45 24.04
N MET A 145 -16.35 27.87 24.13
CA MET A 145 -15.20 27.00 23.91
C MET A 145 -14.85 26.33 25.24
N LEU A 146 -14.65 25.02 25.22
CA LEU A 146 -14.30 24.26 26.42
C LEU A 146 -12.79 24.32 26.69
N ASP A 147 -12.38 24.01 27.92
CA ASP A 147 -10.98 24.03 28.32
C ASP A 147 -10.20 22.91 27.61
N ARG A 148 -9.14 23.25 26.87
CA ARG A 148 -8.28 22.30 26.16
C ARG A 148 -7.49 21.36 27.07
N PHE A 149 -7.34 21.71 28.36
CA PHE A 149 -6.65 20.88 29.34
C PHE A 149 -7.56 19.81 29.94
N GLU A 150 -8.87 19.92 29.75
CA GLU A 150 -9.87 18.98 30.23
C GLU A 150 -10.30 18.01 29.12
N SER A 151 -10.59 16.77 29.50
CA SER A 151 -11.15 15.78 28.58
C SER A 151 -12.60 16.15 28.22
N LEU A 152 -12.94 16.09 26.93
CA LEU A 152 -14.35 16.20 26.51
C LEU A 152 -15.19 15.07 27.13
N SER A 153 -16.44 15.37 27.44
CA SER A 153 -17.44 14.40 27.90
C SER A 153 -17.94 13.51 26.75
N ASP A 154 -18.53 12.35 27.08
CA ASP A 154 -19.14 11.44 26.10
C ASP A 154 -20.17 12.17 25.20
N GLU A 155 -21.02 13.02 25.80
CA GLU A 155 -22.02 13.81 25.09
C GLU A 155 -21.39 14.78 24.08
N CYS A 156 -20.34 15.50 24.48
CA CYS A 156 -19.62 16.40 23.59
C CYS A 156 -18.97 15.64 22.43
N VAL A 157 -18.32 14.50 22.71
CA VAL A 157 -17.69 13.66 21.67
C VAL A 157 -18.74 13.14 20.69
N ARG A 158 -19.88 12.61 21.18
CA ARG A 158 -20.99 12.16 20.32
C ARG A 158 -21.56 13.28 19.47
N SER A 159 -21.74 14.49 20.02
CA SER A 159 -22.21 15.64 19.25
C SER A 159 -21.25 15.97 18.10
N MET A 160 -19.93 15.94 18.35
CA MET A 160 -18.92 16.17 17.31
C MET A 160 -18.87 15.04 16.27
N LEU A 161 -18.97 13.77 16.68
CA LEU A 161 -19.03 12.64 15.77
C LEU A 161 -20.25 12.68 14.85
N ARG A 162 -21.40 13.16 15.37
CA ARG A 162 -22.58 13.44 14.53
C ARG A 162 -22.29 14.51 13.49
N ASN A 163 -21.60 15.60 13.86
CA ASN A 163 -21.23 16.65 12.92
C ASN A 163 -20.27 16.14 11.83
N PHE A 164 -19.27 15.33 12.19
CA PHE A 164 -18.41 14.67 11.19
C PHE A 164 -19.19 13.73 10.27
N ALA A 165 -20.10 12.94 10.82
CA ALA A 165 -20.92 12.03 10.03
C ALA A 165 -21.75 12.79 8.98
N ILE A 166 -22.38 13.91 9.38
CA ILE A 166 -23.11 14.78 8.45
C ILE A 166 -22.15 15.36 7.39
N PHE A 167 -21.02 15.94 7.81
CA PHE A 167 -20.04 16.53 6.91
C PHE A 167 -19.46 15.54 5.89
N HIS A 168 -19.02 14.37 6.33
CA HIS A 168 -18.50 13.30 5.47
C HIS A 168 -19.58 12.72 4.56
N SER A 169 -20.83 12.60 5.03
CA SER A 169 -21.94 12.15 4.18
C SER A 169 -22.18 13.12 3.01
N LEU A 170 -22.13 14.43 3.25
CA LEU A 170 -22.35 15.46 2.22
C LEU A 170 -21.25 15.44 1.17
N SER A 171 -20.02 15.14 1.60
CA SER A 171 -18.90 14.91 0.70
C SER A 171 -19.15 13.70 -0.22
N HIS A 172 -19.60 12.57 0.32
CA HIS A 172 -19.97 11.39 -0.48
C HIS A 172 -21.14 11.65 -1.42
N VAL A 173 -22.18 12.35 -0.94
CA VAL A 173 -23.35 12.73 -1.74
C VAL A 173 -22.92 13.63 -2.90
N LEU A 174 -22.05 14.62 -2.65
CA LEU A 174 -21.52 15.49 -3.70
C LEU A 174 -20.72 14.69 -4.73
N LYS A 175 -19.87 13.78 -4.28
CA LYS A 175 -19.10 12.87 -5.17
C LYS A 175 -20.00 12.07 -6.10
N GLN A 176 -21.16 11.62 -5.61
CA GLN A 176 -22.12 10.85 -6.41
C GLN A 176 -23.02 11.71 -7.31
N LYS A 177 -23.46 12.87 -6.83
CA LYS A 177 -24.39 13.76 -7.57
C LYS A 177 -23.70 14.71 -8.54
N ASN A 178 -22.48 15.16 -8.22
CA ASN A 178 -21.71 16.11 -9.01
C ASN A 178 -20.20 15.89 -8.80
N MET A 179 -19.68 14.86 -9.48
CA MET A 179 -18.27 14.47 -9.44
C MET A 179 -17.32 15.59 -9.90
N GLU A 180 -17.73 16.42 -10.85
CA GLU A 180 -16.93 17.53 -11.36
C GLU A 180 -16.69 18.56 -10.25
N LYS A 181 -17.76 18.99 -9.57
CA LYS A 181 -17.67 19.93 -8.45
C LYS A 181 -16.92 19.34 -7.25
N TYR A 182 -17.11 18.04 -6.99
CA TYR A 182 -16.29 17.33 -5.98
C TYR A 182 -14.79 17.37 -6.33
N ASN A 183 -14.43 17.05 -7.58
CA ASN A 183 -13.03 17.06 -8.02
C ASN A 183 -12.44 18.47 -7.97
N HIS A 184 -13.21 19.49 -8.33
CA HIS A 184 -12.78 20.88 -8.15
C HIS A 184 -12.39 21.17 -6.69
N PHE A 185 -13.25 20.88 -5.72
CA PHE A 185 -12.92 21.08 -4.31
C PHE A 185 -11.73 20.23 -3.84
N LYS A 186 -11.68 18.96 -4.26
CA LYS A 186 -10.59 18.03 -3.95
C LYS A 186 -9.24 18.56 -4.43
N ASP A 187 -9.19 19.09 -5.65
CA ASP A 187 -7.95 19.53 -6.29
C ASP A 187 -7.55 20.96 -5.86
N SER A 188 -8.52 21.76 -5.40
CA SER A 188 -8.28 23.12 -4.88
C SER A 188 -7.88 23.16 -3.41
N LEU A 189 -8.33 22.21 -2.57
CA LEU A 189 -7.92 22.13 -1.17
C LEU A 189 -6.53 21.51 -1.04
N VAL A 190 -5.57 22.27 -0.51
CA VAL A 190 -4.16 21.86 -0.44
C VAL A 190 -3.83 21.28 0.94
N GLY A 191 -3.30 20.05 0.95
CA GLY A 191 -2.86 19.37 2.17
C GLY A 191 -1.55 19.94 2.73
N MET A 192 -1.64 20.69 3.84
CA MET A 192 -0.51 21.36 4.49
C MET A 192 0.63 20.40 4.87
N TRP A 193 0.31 19.27 5.49
CA TRP A 193 1.31 18.27 5.92
C TRP A 193 2.13 17.69 4.76
N SER A 194 1.53 17.51 3.58
CA SER A 194 2.23 17.06 2.37
C SER A 194 3.14 18.14 1.77
N LEU A 195 2.89 19.41 2.07
CA LEU A 195 3.80 20.50 1.69
C LEU A 195 5.00 20.53 2.64
N MET A 196 4.78 20.40 3.94
CA MET A 196 5.86 20.35 4.94
C MET A 196 6.85 19.21 4.68
N GLU A 197 6.38 18.06 4.18
CA GLU A 197 7.26 16.94 3.84
C GLU A 197 8.29 17.28 2.76
N LYS A 198 8.01 18.25 1.88
CA LYS A 198 8.92 18.70 0.82
C LYS A 198 9.97 19.69 1.31
N MET A 199 9.92 20.08 2.59
CA MET A 199 10.85 21.02 3.19
C MET A 199 11.94 20.26 3.95
N ASP A 200 13.16 20.24 3.43
CA ASP A 200 14.27 19.44 3.97
C ASP A 200 14.56 19.70 5.46
N PHE A 201 14.41 20.95 5.92
CA PHE A 201 14.66 21.33 7.32
C PHE A 201 13.61 20.78 8.31
N MET A 202 12.43 20.36 7.84
CA MET A 202 11.39 19.78 8.70
C MET A 202 11.81 18.42 9.26
N ALA A 203 12.53 17.62 8.47
CA ALA A 203 13.02 16.31 8.91
C ALA A 203 13.93 16.43 10.13
N ALA A 204 14.89 17.36 10.10
CA ALA A 204 15.82 17.59 11.21
C ALA A 204 15.10 18.12 12.48
N ASN A 205 14.13 19.01 12.32
CA ASN A 205 13.31 19.50 13.44
C ASN A 205 12.47 18.38 14.07
N PHE A 206 11.88 17.52 13.25
CA PHE A 206 11.05 16.42 13.74
C PHE A 206 11.89 15.33 14.41
N GLU A 207 13.14 15.11 13.96
CA GLU A 207 14.10 14.24 14.64
C GLU A 207 14.48 14.78 16.03
N LYS A 208 14.73 16.09 16.17
CA LYS A 208 14.93 16.71 17.49
C LYS A 208 13.71 16.57 18.39
N MET A 209 12.51 16.82 17.87
CA MET A 209 11.26 16.64 18.63
C MET A 209 11.10 15.18 19.10
N ASP A 210 11.43 14.22 18.24
CA ASP A 210 11.40 12.79 18.58
C ASP A 210 12.34 12.48 19.75
N GLN A 211 13.60 12.93 19.67
CA GLN A 211 14.59 12.74 20.75
C GLN A 211 14.15 13.37 22.07
N THR A 212 13.63 14.60 22.03
CA THR A 212 13.09 15.29 23.21
C THR A 212 11.93 14.50 23.79
N THR A 213 10.96 14.09 22.98
CA THR A 213 9.78 13.32 23.44
C THR A 213 10.19 11.99 24.08
N VAL A 214 11.15 11.27 23.48
CA VAL A 214 11.72 10.03 24.04
C VAL A 214 12.42 10.29 25.38
N SER A 215 13.10 11.42 25.54
CA SER A 215 13.83 11.75 26.77
C SER A 215 12.91 12.02 27.98
N LEU A 216 11.66 12.46 27.75
CA LEU A 216 10.66 12.76 28.79
C LEU A 216 10.08 11.50 29.46
N LEU A 217 10.14 10.36 28.77
CA LEU A 217 9.56 9.10 29.23
C LEU A 217 10.53 8.40 30.18
N ASP A 218 10.01 7.65 31.16
CA ASP A 218 10.87 6.85 32.06
C ASP A 218 10.98 5.40 31.58
N ASN A 219 9.86 4.84 31.12
CA ASN A 219 9.75 3.44 30.72
C ASN A 219 10.42 3.20 29.37
N LYS A 220 11.32 2.22 29.30
CA LYS A 220 11.98 1.78 28.05
C LYS A 220 10.98 1.40 26.96
N GLU A 221 9.93 0.68 27.30
CA GLU A 221 8.89 0.29 26.34
C GLU A 221 8.24 1.53 25.71
N HIS A 222 7.83 2.51 26.54
CA HIS A 222 7.25 3.76 26.05
C HIS A 222 8.21 4.55 25.16
N LYS A 223 9.50 4.57 25.52
CA LYS A 223 10.56 5.15 24.68
C LYS A 223 10.64 4.46 23.33
N ASP A 224 10.61 3.15 23.31
CA ASP A 224 10.74 2.35 22.08
C ASP A 224 9.52 2.55 21.17
N ILE A 225 8.32 2.72 21.74
CA ILE A 225 7.07 2.99 21.02
C ILE A 225 7.09 4.37 20.36
N VAL A 226 7.55 5.40 21.07
CA VAL A 226 7.56 6.79 20.58
C VAL A 226 8.70 7.05 19.61
N ARG A 227 9.80 6.28 19.71
CA ARG A 227 10.99 6.48 18.87
C ARG A 227 10.65 6.45 17.39
N ASN A 228 11.18 7.44 16.68
CA ASN A 228 11.01 7.71 15.26
C ASN A 228 9.57 7.95 14.80
N LYS A 229 8.59 8.10 15.70
CA LYS A 229 7.19 8.33 15.30
C LYS A 229 6.96 9.74 14.82
N ILE A 230 7.63 10.72 15.41
CA ILE A 230 7.54 12.11 14.96
C ILE A 230 8.34 12.29 13.67
N SER A 231 9.58 11.80 13.62
CA SER A 231 10.47 11.98 12.46
C SER A 231 9.98 11.30 11.17
N THR A 232 9.16 10.27 11.27
CA THR A 232 8.63 9.54 10.10
C THR A 232 7.23 9.95 9.68
N VAL A 233 6.51 10.76 10.48
CA VAL A 233 5.07 11.00 10.29
C VAL A 233 4.74 11.68 8.96
N LEU A 234 5.54 12.65 8.52
CA LEU A 234 5.28 13.38 7.27
C LEU A 234 5.38 12.44 6.07
N ARG A 235 6.40 11.59 6.03
CA ARG A 235 6.59 10.59 4.97
C ARG A 235 5.44 9.57 4.95
N MET A 236 5.02 9.11 6.13
CA MET A 236 3.87 8.20 6.24
C MET A 236 2.58 8.87 5.75
N HIS A 237 2.36 10.13 6.12
CA HIS A 237 1.23 10.92 5.68
C HIS A 237 1.22 11.12 4.16
N SER A 238 2.34 11.53 3.55
CA SER A 238 2.46 11.68 2.10
C SER A 238 2.17 10.37 1.36
N LYS A 239 2.68 9.23 1.86
CA LYS A 239 2.37 7.90 1.31
C LYS A 239 0.87 7.59 1.36
N GLN A 240 0.22 7.88 2.48
CA GLN A 240 -1.22 7.68 2.66
C GLN A 240 -2.05 8.62 1.79
N ALA A 241 -1.69 9.91 1.70
CA ALA A 241 -2.36 10.89 0.85
C ALA A 241 -2.35 10.47 -0.63
N ASN A 242 -1.23 9.90 -1.10
CA ASN A 242 -1.12 9.36 -2.45
C ASN A 242 -2.05 8.16 -2.68
N LEU A 243 -2.21 7.27 -1.69
CA LEU A 243 -3.16 6.16 -1.74
C LEU A 243 -4.62 6.66 -1.75
N ASP A 244 -4.90 7.72 -1.00
CA ASP A 244 -6.23 8.32 -0.87
C ASP A 244 -6.68 9.03 -2.15
N LYS A 245 -5.76 9.51 -2.99
CA LYS A 245 -6.05 10.29 -4.20
C LYS A 245 -7.09 9.63 -5.13
N HIS A 246 -7.11 8.31 -5.18
CA HIS A 246 -8.01 7.52 -6.01
C HIS A 246 -8.98 6.64 -5.19
N SER A 247 -9.00 6.77 -3.86
CA SER A 247 -9.88 5.97 -3.02
C SER A 247 -11.34 6.39 -3.18
N LYS A 248 -12.23 5.40 -3.32
CA LYS A 248 -13.68 5.62 -3.35
C LYS A 248 -14.21 6.11 -1.99
N HIS A 249 -13.53 5.78 -0.90
CA HIS A 249 -13.93 6.10 0.48
C HIS A 249 -13.42 7.46 0.99
N SER A 250 -12.51 8.11 0.26
CA SER A 250 -12.05 9.44 0.65
C SER A 250 -13.13 10.50 0.49
N VAL A 251 -13.06 11.49 1.38
CA VAL A 251 -13.96 12.62 1.54
C VAL A 251 -13.18 13.93 1.71
N LEU A 252 -13.88 15.05 1.66
CA LEU A 252 -13.40 16.32 2.20
C LEU A 252 -13.41 16.24 3.73
N ARG A 253 -12.32 16.67 4.36
CA ARG A 253 -12.06 16.59 5.80
C ARG A 253 -11.90 17.97 6.40
N GLN A 254 -12.20 18.12 7.68
CA GLN A 254 -11.96 19.38 8.40
C GLN A 254 -10.46 19.56 8.66
N GLY A 255 -9.75 18.50 9.09
CA GLY A 255 -8.29 18.40 9.11
C GLY A 255 -7.55 18.98 10.33
N ASP A 256 -8.20 19.75 11.20
CA ASP A 256 -7.64 20.43 12.38
C ASP A 256 -8.61 20.40 13.59
N SER A 257 -9.23 19.26 13.88
CA SER A 257 -10.32 19.18 14.85
C SER A 257 -9.79 18.89 16.25
N TRP A 258 -9.51 19.95 17.01
CA TRP A 258 -9.17 19.87 18.44
C TRP A 258 -10.07 20.80 19.28
N THR A 259 -9.99 20.74 20.62
CA THR A 259 -10.93 21.43 21.53
C THR A 259 -11.12 22.92 21.23
N ASN A 260 -10.06 23.66 20.87
CA ASN A 260 -10.16 25.09 20.57
C ASN A 260 -10.77 25.39 19.18
N ASN A 261 -10.94 24.39 18.33
CA ASN A 261 -11.63 24.50 17.03
C ASN A 261 -13.08 23.97 17.11
N MET A 262 -13.62 23.87 18.33
CA MET A 262 -14.98 23.41 18.61
C MET A 262 -15.67 24.35 19.60
N MET A 263 -16.94 24.63 19.36
CA MET A 263 -17.77 25.38 20.30
C MET A 263 -19.04 24.60 20.62
N PHE A 264 -19.50 24.73 21.86
CA PHE A 264 -20.62 23.98 22.42
C PHE A 264 -21.64 24.93 23.04
N LYS A 265 -22.93 24.65 22.89
CA LYS A 265 -24.02 25.38 23.53
C LYS A 265 -24.72 24.49 24.55
N PHE A 266 -24.83 24.98 25.77
CA PHE A 266 -25.52 24.29 26.87
C PHE A 266 -26.76 25.08 27.28
N GLU A 267 -27.86 24.38 27.56
CA GLU A 267 -29.06 24.97 28.16
C GLU A 267 -29.44 24.12 29.37
N GLU A 268 -29.57 24.75 30.54
CA GLU A 268 -29.84 24.08 31.83
C GLU A 268 -28.82 22.98 32.19
N GLY A 269 -27.58 23.09 31.69
CA GLY A 269 -26.50 22.12 31.94
C GLY A 269 -26.44 20.98 30.91
N GLU A 270 -27.42 20.87 30.01
CA GLU A 270 -27.48 19.84 28.99
C GLU A 270 -26.92 20.36 27.66
N LEU A 271 -26.12 19.52 26.97
CA LEU A 271 -25.59 19.86 25.65
C LEU A 271 -26.72 19.95 24.62
N LYS A 272 -26.84 21.09 23.95
CA LYS A 272 -27.85 21.31 22.90
C LYS A 272 -27.28 21.24 21.50
N GLU A 273 -26.11 21.82 21.30
CA GLU A 273 -25.52 21.94 19.98
C GLU A 273 -24.01 22.05 20.07
N SER A 274 -23.31 21.56 19.05
CA SER A 274 -21.88 21.80 18.87
C SER A 274 -21.60 22.23 17.43
N ILE A 275 -20.54 23.02 17.24
CA ILE A 275 -20.13 23.56 15.94
C ILE A 275 -18.61 23.42 15.80
N MET A 276 -18.17 22.94 14.62
CA MET A 276 -16.77 22.98 14.20
C MET A 276 -16.45 24.33 13.58
N ILE A 277 -15.32 24.91 13.97
CA ILE A 277 -14.77 26.13 13.41
C ILE A 277 -13.35 25.87 12.87
N ASP A 278 -12.76 26.88 12.24
CA ASP A 278 -11.40 26.86 11.70
C ASP A 278 -11.14 25.73 10.68
N TYR A 279 -11.38 26.01 9.40
CA TYR A 279 -11.24 25.03 8.32
C TYR A 279 -9.93 25.18 7.53
N GLN A 280 -8.90 25.76 8.16
CA GLN A 280 -7.62 26.09 7.49
C GLN A 280 -6.83 24.87 6.99
N LEU A 281 -6.94 23.72 7.67
CA LEU A 281 -6.29 22.46 7.26
C LEU A 281 -7.22 21.54 6.46
N SER A 282 -8.39 22.03 6.03
CA SER A 282 -9.33 21.24 5.25
C SER A 282 -8.69 20.75 3.95
N ASN A 283 -8.87 19.46 3.68
CA ASN A 283 -8.27 18.79 2.53
C ASN A 283 -9.06 17.52 2.18
N HIS A 284 -8.57 16.78 1.18
CA HIS A 284 -9.12 15.48 0.81
C HIS A 284 -8.34 14.32 1.46
N GLY A 285 -9.06 13.32 1.98
CA GLY A 285 -8.46 12.06 2.40
C GLY A 285 -9.44 11.13 3.12
N ASN A 286 -8.93 10.13 3.82
CA ASN A 286 -9.75 9.18 4.55
C ASN A 286 -10.43 9.82 5.79
N PRO A 287 -11.74 9.59 6.04
CA PRO A 287 -12.47 10.19 7.16
C PRO A 287 -11.94 9.82 8.55
N THR A 288 -11.21 8.70 8.68
CA THR A 288 -10.60 8.28 9.95
C THR A 288 -9.60 9.29 10.51
N TYR A 289 -9.03 10.16 9.66
CA TYR A 289 -8.19 11.26 10.11
C TYR A 289 -8.92 12.19 11.06
N ASP A 290 -10.08 12.73 10.66
CA ASP A 290 -10.85 13.63 11.52
C ASP A 290 -11.28 12.94 12.83
N LEU A 291 -11.67 11.65 12.75
CA LEU A 291 -12.12 10.88 13.90
C LEU A 291 -11.01 10.66 14.93
N LEU A 292 -9.90 10.05 14.51
CA LEU A 292 -8.80 9.73 15.40
C LEU A 292 -8.08 10.99 15.87
N TYR A 293 -7.95 12.01 15.01
CA TYR A 293 -7.38 13.29 15.39
C TYR A 293 -8.20 13.96 16.51
N MET A 294 -9.53 14.07 16.35
CA MET A 294 -10.38 14.66 17.39
C MET A 294 -10.37 13.83 18.67
N ILE A 295 -10.65 12.52 18.56
CA ILE A 295 -10.83 11.67 19.73
C ILE A 295 -9.55 11.65 20.57
N PHE A 296 -8.37 11.44 19.97
CA PHE A 296 -7.14 11.26 20.74
C PHE A 296 -6.55 12.57 21.27
N ASN A 297 -6.83 13.70 20.63
CA ASN A 297 -6.31 14.99 21.10
C ASN A 297 -7.24 15.69 22.10
N CYS A 298 -8.54 15.39 22.11
CA CYS A 298 -9.55 16.05 22.95
C CYS A 298 -10.05 15.23 24.15
N THR A 299 -9.61 13.97 24.29
CA THR A 299 -10.02 13.12 25.41
C THR A 299 -8.82 12.56 26.17
N ASP A 300 -9.04 12.06 27.37
CA ASP A 300 -8.04 11.29 28.11
C ASP A 300 -8.14 9.77 27.83
N HIS A 301 -7.17 8.99 28.34
CA HIS A 301 -7.18 7.54 28.18
C HIS A 301 -8.40 6.89 28.83
N LYS A 302 -8.88 7.41 29.96
CA LYS A 302 -9.99 6.83 30.72
C LYS A 302 -11.29 6.89 29.92
N ALA A 303 -11.58 8.04 29.32
CA ALA A 303 -12.75 8.24 28.47
C ALA A 303 -12.68 7.32 27.23
N ARG A 304 -11.52 7.25 26.56
CA ARG A 304 -11.34 6.34 25.41
C ARG A 304 -11.51 4.88 25.81
N ALA A 305 -10.90 4.43 26.90
CA ALA A 305 -10.99 3.04 27.36
C ALA A 305 -12.45 2.63 27.63
N GLN A 306 -13.28 3.58 28.04
CA GLN A 306 -14.70 3.35 28.32
C GLN A 306 -15.58 3.40 27.06
N HIS A 307 -15.30 4.29 26.11
CA HIS A 307 -16.26 4.65 25.07
C HIS A 307 -15.77 4.52 23.62
N PHE A 308 -14.49 4.27 23.36
CA PHE A 308 -13.94 4.32 22.00
C PHE A 308 -14.66 3.41 20.99
N PRO A 309 -14.94 2.12 21.27
CA PRO A 309 -15.71 1.28 20.34
C PRO A 309 -17.11 1.85 20.07
N ASP A 310 -17.81 2.27 21.13
CA ASP A 310 -19.17 2.83 21.03
C ASP A 310 -19.20 4.14 20.24
N TRP A 311 -18.14 4.94 20.31
CA TRP A 311 -17.99 6.17 19.52
C TRP A 311 -17.85 5.88 18.04
N ILE A 312 -17.05 4.88 17.66
CA ILE A 312 -16.89 4.50 16.25
C ILE A 312 -18.21 3.95 15.69
N ASP A 313 -18.90 3.10 16.46
CA ASP A 313 -20.21 2.58 16.06
C ASP A 313 -21.26 3.69 15.95
N TYR A 314 -21.25 4.64 16.90
CA TYR A 314 -22.13 5.80 16.87
C TYR A 314 -21.89 6.68 15.64
N TYR A 315 -20.63 6.99 15.33
CA TYR A 315 -20.26 7.71 14.10
C TYR A 315 -20.79 7.00 12.85
N HIS A 316 -20.58 5.69 12.73
CA HIS A 316 -21.03 4.92 11.57
C HIS A 316 -22.56 4.93 11.45
N SER A 317 -23.27 4.85 12.58
CA SER A 317 -24.73 4.92 12.61
C SER A 317 -25.27 6.28 12.16
N GLU A 318 -24.68 7.39 12.62
CA GLU A 318 -25.07 8.74 12.19
C GLU A 318 -24.68 8.99 10.72
N LEU A 319 -23.59 8.37 10.24
CA LEU A 319 -23.22 8.40 8.83
C LEU A 319 -24.27 7.70 7.96
N ASP A 320 -24.74 6.50 8.36
CA ASP A 320 -25.83 5.81 7.64
C ASP A 320 -27.12 6.61 7.65
N LYS A 321 -27.47 7.20 8.81
CA LYS A 321 -28.64 8.06 8.96
C LYS A 321 -28.59 9.27 8.05
N SER A 322 -27.47 9.98 8.01
CA SER A 322 -27.32 11.17 7.16
C SER A 322 -27.30 10.81 5.67
N LEU A 323 -26.61 9.73 5.28
CA LEU A 323 -26.66 9.20 3.91
C LEU A 323 -28.07 8.77 3.48
N SER A 324 -28.85 8.21 4.40
CA SER A 324 -30.22 7.75 4.14
C SER A 324 -31.16 8.89 3.74
N GLN A 325 -30.93 10.12 4.23
CA GLN A 325 -31.68 11.31 3.81
C GLN A 325 -31.53 11.61 2.31
N PHE A 326 -30.47 11.09 1.68
CA PHE A 326 -30.21 11.20 0.24
C PHE A 326 -30.46 9.90 -0.54
N GLY A 327 -31.07 8.90 0.10
CA GLY A 327 -31.31 7.58 -0.50
C GLY A 327 -30.07 6.69 -0.62
N LEU A 328 -29.01 6.98 0.15
CA LEU A 328 -27.76 6.21 0.19
C LEU A 328 -27.65 5.40 1.49
N LYS A 329 -26.73 4.43 1.51
CA LYS A 329 -26.47 3.58 2.69
C LYS A 329 -24.98 3.43 2.96
N ALA A 330 -24.58 3.55 4.23
CA ALA A 330 -23.18 3.46 4.65
C ALA A 330 -22.58 2.10 4.28
N ASN A 331 -23.33 1.00 4.38
CA ASN A 331 -22.85 -0.34 4.00
C ASN A 331 -22.43 -0.50 2.53
N PHE A 332 -22.77 0.45 1.65
CA PHE A 332 -22.26 0.46 0.26
C PHE A 332 -21.24 1.57 0.01
N ILE A 333 -21.36 2.69 0.71
CA ILE A 333 -20.50 3.87 0.53
C ILE A 333 -19.23 3.78 1.36
N TYR A 334 -19.37 3.48 2.66
CA TYR A 334 -18.27 3.29 3.59
C TYR A 334 -18.63 2.22 4.65
N PRO A 335 -18.43 0.93 4.31
CA PRO A 335 -18.77 -0.18 5.18
C PRO A 335 -18.06 -0.15 6.54
N ARG A 336 -18.68 -0.72 7.57
CA ARG A 336 -18.17 -0.70 8.96
C ARG A 336 -16.84 -1.44 9.11
N ASP A 337 -16.67 -2.57 8.42
CA ASP A 337 -15.45 -3.35 8.34
C ASP A 337 -14.32 -2.59 7.61
N GLN A 338 -14.65 -1.86 6.56
CA GLN A 338 -13.70 -0.95 5.91
C GLN A 338 -13.27 0.18 6.86
N LEU A 339 -14.18 0.75 7.63
CA LEU A 339 -13.84 1.74 8.67
C LEU A 339 -12.88 1.14 9.72
N ASP A 340 -13.10 -0.10 10.19
CA ASP A 340 -12.17 -0.76 11.11
C ASP A 340 -10.78 -0.97 10.50
N ALA A 341 -10.73 -1.42 9.24
CA ALA A 341 -9.48 -1.60 8.52
C ALA A 341 -8.72 -0.28 8.35
N ASP A 342 -9.43 0.80 8.01
CA ASP A 342 -8.87 2.12 7.87
C ASP A 342 -8.37 2.67 9.21
N LEU A 343 -9.13 2.53 10.31
CA LEU A 343 -8.68 2.97 11.64
C LEU A 343 -7.31 2.39 12.00
N LYS A 344 -7.07 1.10 11.68
CA LYS A 344 -5.75 0.47 11.86
C LYS A 344 -4.71 1.01 10.88
N ARG A 345 -5.07 1.15 9.60
CA ARG A 345 -4.17 1.63 8.53
C ARG A 345 -3.64 3.04 8.78
N TYR A 346 -4.47 3.94 9.30
CA TYR A 346 -4.11 5.34 9.58
C TYR A 346 -3.67 5.58 11.03
N GLY A 347 -3.82 4.59 11.91
CA GLY A 347 -3.46 4.69 13.33
C GLY A 347 -2.02 5.16 13.56
N ASN A 348 -1.02 4.52 12.93
CA ASN A 348 0.38 4.90 13.15
C ASN A 348 0.73 6.35 12.78
N SER A 349 0.24 6.85 11.65
CA SER A 349 0.53 8.24 11.24
C SER A 349 -0.17 9.23 12.16
N LEU A 350 -1.39 8.92 12.60
CA LEU A 350 -2.12 9.75 13.56
C LEU A 350 -1.53 9.70 14.96
N PHE A 351 -0.88 8.61 15.35
CA PHE A 351 -0.09 8.56 16.58
C PHE A 351 1.04 9.58 16.52
N GLY A 352 1.82 9.60 15.43
CA GLY A 352 2.88 10.59 15.21
C GLY A 352 2.37 12.04 15.27
N PHE A 353 1.25 12.34 14.62
CA PHE A 353 0.64 13.68 14.68
C PHE A 353 0.13 14.02 16.08
N SER A 354 -0.46 13.07 16.80
CA SER A 354 -0.94 13.26 18.18
C SER A 354 0.22 13.55 19.14
N LEU A 355 1.42 13.00 18.89
CA LEU A 355 2.62 13.32 19.67
C LEU A 355 3.07 14.77 19.41
N ILE A 356 3.14 15.19 18.14
CA ILE A 356 3.45 16.59 17.77
C ILE A 356 2.47 17.56 18.44
N LEU A 357 1.18 17.27 18.33
CA LEU A 357 0.14 18.10 18.91
C LEU A 357 0.20 18.10 20.43
N SER A 358 0.52 16.98 21.07
CA SER A 358 0.67 16.96 22.53
C SER A 358 1.73 17.96 22.99
N CYS A 359 2.85 18.10 22.27
CA CYS A 359 3.85 19.13 22.57
C CYS A 359 3.27 20.55 22.46
N MET A 360 2.41 20.82 21.49
CA MET A 360 1.75 22.13 21.32
C MET A 360 0.65 22.39 22.35
N LEU A 361 -0.25 21.43 22.54
CA LEU A 361 -1.49 21.53 23.32
C LEU A 361 -1.25 21.65 24.82
N THR A 362 -0.10 21.17 25.29
CA THR A 362 0.26 21.18 26.73
C THR A 362 0.92 22.48 27.16
N LEU A 363 1.35 23.34 26.23
CA LEU A 363 2.02 24.61 26.56
C LEU A 363 1.06 25.58 27.28
N LYS A 364 1.60 26.19 28.34
CA LYS A 364 0.95 27.31 29.03
C LYS A 364 1.14 28.62 28.28
N SER A 365 0.30 29.61 28.56
CA SER A 365 0.26 30.87 27.80
C SER A 365 1.57 31.65 27.81
N ASP A 366 2.37 31.59 28.88
CA ASP A 366 3.68 32.22 28.96
C ASP A 366 4.73 31.53 28.08
N GLU A 367 4.71 30.19 28.02
CA GLU A 367 5.56 29.40 27.12
C GLU A 367 5.13 29.58 25.65
N ALA A 368 3.82 29.56 25.37
CA ALA A 368 3.26 29.78 24.04
C ALA A 368 3.53 31.19 23.50
N SER A 369 3.67 32.20 24.38
CA SER A 369 4.02 33.58 23.96
C SER A 369 5.43 33.66 23.38
N LYS A 370 6.40 32.95 23.98
CA LYS A 370 7.80 32.92 23.52
C LYS A 370 7.94 32.32 22.12
N MET A 371 7.10 31.35 21.78
CA MET A 371 7.02 30.77 20.44
C MET A 371 6.68 31.83 19.39
N LYS A 372 5.65 32.66 19.64
CA LYS A 372 5.20 33.70 18.70
C LYS A 372 6.24 34.80 18.52
N GLU A 373 7.01 35.11 19.56
CA GLU A 373 8.16 36.03 19.47
C GLU A 373 9.32 35.42 18.66
N SER A 374 9.63 34.14 18.87
CA SER A 374 10.67 33.44 18.11
C SER A 374 10.36 33.44 16.61
N MET A 375 9.11 33.12 16.22
CA MET A 375 8.66 33.18 14.81
C MET A 375 8.87 34.53 14.13
N LYS A 376 8.75 35.63 14.89
CA LYS A 376 8.92 36.98 14.36
C LYS A 376 10.37 37.42 14.24
N ASN A 377 11.26 36.82 15.04
CA ASN A 377 12.65 37.24 15.18
C ASN A 377 13.64 36.35 14.41
N SER A 378 13.19 35.27 13.76
CA SER A 378 14.05 34.40 12.95
C SER A 378 14.44 35.04 11.61
N ASP A 379 15.71 34.87 11.22
CA ASP A 379 16.25 35.42 9.97
C ASP A 379 15.71 34.72 8.72
N ASN A 380 15.39 33.42 8.80
CA ASN A 380 14.79 32.62 7.73
C ASN A 380 14.12 31.35 8.30
N LEU A 381 13.40 30.58 7.47
CA LEU A 381 12.69 29.36 7.88
C LEU A 381 13.64 28.24 8.35
N GLU A 382 14.83 28.11 7.75
CA GLU A 382 15.79 27.05 8.05
C GLU A 382 16.46 27.24 9.41
N SER A 383 16.56 28.50 9.89
CA SER A 383 17.11 28.84 11.20
C SER A 383 16.12 28.69 12.36
N MET A 384 14.84 28.38 12.07
CA MET A 384 13.83 28.13 13.10
C MET A 384 14.03 26.77 13.76
N ASP A 385 14.26 26.75 15.07
CA ASP A 385 14.26 25.53 15.88
C ASP A 385 12.84 25.24 16.40
N MET A 386 12.05 24.53 15.59
CA MET A 386 10.69 24.16 15.93
C MET A 386 10.64 23.25 17.17
N ALA A 387 11.68 22.42 17.39
CA ALA A 387 11.72 21.57 18.57
C ALA A 387 11.88 22.38 19.85
N GLU A 388 12.68 23.45 19.83
CA GLU A 388 12.79 24.41 20.94
C GLU A 388 11.49 25.19 21.13
N MET A 389 10.85 25.63 20.03
CA MET A 389 9.59 26.39 20.08
C MET A 389 8.44 25.63 20.74
N PHE A 390 8.41 24.31 20.62
CA PHE A 390 7.41 23.43 21.24
C PHE A 390 7.91 22.72 22.50
N SER A 391 9.04 23.16 23.06
CA SER A 391 9.61 22.55 24.27
C SER A 391 8.83 22.93 25.53
N ALA A 392 8.47 21.92 26.31
CA ALA A 392 7.94 22.12 27.66
C ALA A 392 9.09 22.49 28.61
N ASN A 393 9.04 23.67 29.22
CA ASN A 393 10.14 24.23 30.03
C ASN A 393 9.83 24.19 31.54
N SER A 394 8.54 24.24 31.91
CA SER A 394 8.13 24.08 33.31
C SER A 394 7.92 22.61 33.69
N ASN A 395 8.23 22.25 34.95
CA ASN A 395 7.98 20.89 35.46
C ASN A 395 6.49 20.48 35.35
N GLU A 396 5.59 21.44 35.46
CA GLU A 396 4.15 21.18 35.35
C GLU A 396 3.75 20.85 33.92
N THR A 397 4.22 21.63 32.93
CA THR A 397 4.04 21.38 31.50
C THR A 397 4.64 20.03 31.09
N ILE A 398 5.84 19.72 31.57
CA ILE A 398 6.52 18.44 31.33
C ILE A 398 5.69 17.26 31.86
N ASN A 399 5.16 17.38 33.08
CA ASN A 399 4.34 16.33 33.69
C ASN A 399 3.02 16.12 32.92
N LEU A 400 2.38 17.21 32.47
CA LEU A 400 1.16 17.16 31.67
C LEU A 400 1.42 16.49 30.30
N LEU A 401 2.48 16.91 29.62
CA LEU A 401 2.90 16.34 28.34
C LEU A 401 3.19 14.84 28.47
N LYS A 402 3.93 14.45 29.50
CA LYS A 402 4.23 13.04 29.80
C LYS A 402 2.97 12.22 30.06
N ALA A 403 2.05 12.74 30.88
CA ALA A 403 0.78 12.06 31.14
C ALA A 403 -0.05 11.88 29.86
N LYS A 404 -0.10 12.90 29.00
CA LYS A 404 -0.81 12.84 27.71
C LYS A 404 -0.17 11.81 26.78
N ILE A 405 1.16 11.80 26.62
CA ILE A 405 1.88 10.82 25.78
C ILE A 405 1.65 9.39 26.28
N VAL A 406 1.74 9.15 27.59
CA VAL A 406 1.47 7.82 28.17
C VAL A 406 0.02 7.40 27.90
N GLY A 407 -0.94 8.29 28.12
CA GLY A 407 -2.34 8.02 27.83
C GLY A 407 -2.63 7.76 26.33
N LEU A 408 -1.86 8.37 25.43
CA LEU A 408 -1.91 8.04 23.99
C LEU A 408 -1.38 6.64 23.75
N ILE A 409 -0.18 6.31 24.25
CA ILE A 409 0.43 4.98 24.12
C ILE A 409 -0.54 3.89 24.58
N ASP A 410 -1.08 4.03 25.79
CA ASP A 410 -1.98 3.03 26.39
C ASP A 410 -3.26 2.83 25.57
N SER A 411 -3.82 3.93 25.04
CA SER A 411 -5.02 3.87 24.20
C SER A 411 -4.75 3.20 22.85
N TYR A 412 -3.69 3.62 22.16
CA TYR A 412 -3.34 3.05 20.86
C TYR A 412 -2.97 1.56 20.97
N LYS A 413 -2.35 1.14 22.09
CA LYS A 413 -2.13 -0.27 22.43
C LYS A 413 -3.46 -1.01 22.63
N MET A 414 -4.31 -0.48 23.50
CA MET A 414 -5.59 -1.09 23.88
C MET A 414 -6.48 -1.35 22.66
N PHE A 415 -6.48 -0.46 21.68
CA PHE A 415 -7.32 -0.58 20.48
C PHE A 415 -6.61 -1.20 19.28
N GLY A 416 -5.35 -1.64 19.41
CA GLY A 416 -4.59 -2.25 18.31
C GLY A 416 -4.39 -1.32 17.12
N LEU A 417 -4.26 -0.01 17.38
CA LEU A 417 -4.07 1.02 16.35
C LEU A 417 -2.59 1.26 16.00
N MET A 418 -1.68 0.67 16.77
CA MET A 418 -0.26 0.64 16.47
C MET A 418 0.13 -0.73 15.92
N SER A 419 0.47 -0.83 14.63
CA SER A 419 0.99 -2.07 14.05
C SER A 419 2.37 -2.46 14.63
N HIS A 420 3.05 -1.52 15.30
CA HIS A 420 4.40 -1.66 15.82
C HIS A 420 4.57 -2.51 17.08
N PHE A 421 3.50 -2.95 17.76
CA PHE A 421 3.66 -3.90 18.88
C PHE A 421 3.97 -5.32 18.46
N ALA A 422 3.75 -5.64 17.19
CA ALA A 422 4.28 -6.88 16.65
C ALA A 422 5.80 -6.82 16.52
N MET A 423 6.40 -5.70 16.08
CA MET A 423 7.83 -5.66 15.73
C MET A 423 8.79 -5.55 16.93
N ALA A 424 8.40 -4.94 18.05
CA ALA A 424 9.28 -4.85 19.24
C ALA A 424 9.55 -6.22 19.90
N GLN A 425 8.79 -7.25 19.53
CA GLN A 425 8.96 -8.65 19.96
C GLN A 425 10.01 -9.39 19.13
N TYR A 426 10.37 -8.91 17.94
CA TYR A 426 11.20 -9.64 16.99
C TYR A 426 12.53 -8.93 16.73
N ASN A 427 13.64 -9.61 17.02
CA ASN A 427 14.99 -9.08 16.84
C ASN A 427 15.46 -9.24 15.38
N PHE A 428 14.85 -8.48 14.46
CA PHE A 428 15.11 -8.53 13.02
C PHE A 428 16.20 -7.55 12.57
N GLU A 429 17.16 -8.03 11.78
CA GLU A 429 18.26 -7.25 11.23
C GLU A 429 18.52 -7.60 9.75
N GLY A 430 19.38 -6.83 9.07
CA GLY A 430 19.82 -7.10 7.70
C GLY A 430 19.00 -6.36 6.65
N ASN A 431 18.80 -6.99 5.49
CA ASN A 431 18.13 -6.38 4.35
C ASN A 431 16.60 -6.40 4.54
N ILE A 432 16.05 -5.45 5.28
CA ILE A 432 14.61 -5.37 5.62
C ILE A 432 13.90 -4.13 5.05
N ASP A 433 14.62 -3.18 4.44
CA ASP A 433 14.11 -1.85 4.07
C ASP A 433 12.93 -1.85 3.09
N ASP A 434 12.82 -2.90 2.27
CA ASP A 434 11.79 -3.11 1.26
C ASP A 434 10.70 -4.10 1.71
N ILE A 435 10.75 -4.56 2.96
CA ILE A 435 9.73 -5.40 3.60
C ILE A 435 8.83 -4.51 4.44
N ASN A 436 7.51 -4.61 4.23
CA ASN A 436 6.58 -3.83 5.04
C ASN A 436 6.28 -4.51 6.38
N GLU A 437 5.73 -3.73 7.31
CA GLU A 437 5.47 -4.17 8.66
C GLU A 437 4.52 -5.36 8.78
N ARG A 438 3.48 -5.43 7.94
CA ARG A 438 2.54 -6.57 7.93
C ARG A 438 3.23 -7.87 7.53
N GLN A 439 4.16 -7.78 6.58
CA GLN A 439 5.02 -8.90 6.18
C GLN A 439 5.96 -9.31 7.32
N LEU A 440 6.58 -8.36 8.02
CA LEU A 440 7.46 -8.64 9.16
C LEU A 440 6.70 -9.27 10.34
N GLU A 441 5.50 -8.77 10.67
CA GLU A 441 4.63 -9.36 11.69
C GLU A 441 4.33 -10.84 11.37
N PHE A 442 3.99 -11.13 10.11
CA PHE A 442 3.73 -12.48 9.67
C PHE A 442 4.97 -13.39 9.80
N ILE A 443 6.15 -12.90 9.39
CA ILE A 443 7.41 -13.63 9.56
C ILE A 443 7.68 -13.91 11.05
N GLY A 444 7.49 -12.91 11.92
CA GLY A 444 7.65 -13.08 13.36
C GLY A 444 6.75 -14.17 13.92
N LYS A 445 5.48 -14.19 13.51
CA LYS A 445 4.55 -15.25 13.87
C LYS A 445 5.01 -16.63 13.40
N VAL A 446 5.51 -16.75 12.16
CA VAL A 446 6.04 -18.02 11.64
C VAL A 446 7.25 -18.48 12.48
N ILE A 447 8.16 -17.58 12.82
CA ILE A 447 9.34 -17.88 13.65
C ILE A 447 8.92 -18.36 15.05
N GLU A 448 7.89 -17.76 15.64
CA GLU A 448 7.32 -18.19 16.92
C GLU A 448 6.64 -19.56 16.84
N GLU A 449 5.87 -19.81 15.78
CA GLU A 449 5.21 -21.10 15.54
C GLU A 449 6.25 -22.23 15.34
N LEU A 450 7.45 -21.89 14.87
CA LEU A 450 8.60 -22.81 14.80
C LEU A 450 9.34 -22.99 16.14
N GLY A 451 8.95 -22.25 17.19
CA GLY A 451 9.51 -22.35 18.53
C GLY A 451 10.71 -21.45 18.81
N PHE A 452 11.03 -20.50 17.92
CA PHE A 452 12.19 -19.62 18.03
C PHE A 452 11.83 -18.22 18.55
N LYS A 453 11.06 -18.17 19.65
CA LYS A 453 10.66 -16.90 20.27
C LYS A 453 11.89 -16.10 20.74
N ASP A 454 11.82 -14.77 20.63
CA ASP A 454 12.87 -13.82 21.03
C ASP A 454 14.25 -14.04 20.35
N SER A 455 14.28 -14.83 19.26
CA SER A 455 15.50 -15.14 18.52
C SER A 455 15.88 -14.00 17.57
N LYS A 456 17.19 -13.82 17.35
CA LYS A 456 17.69 -12.88 16.34
C LYS A 456 17.45 -13.48 14.95
N ALA A 457 16.84 -12.73 14.03
CA ALA A 457 16.69 -13.15 12.65
C ALA A 457 17.33 -12.13 11.69
N THR A 458 18.27 -12.60 10.88
CA THR A 458 18.99 -11.77 9.89
C THR A 458 18.49 -12.08 8.49
N PHE A 459 18.11 -11.03 7.75
CA PHE A 459 17.60 -11.12 6.38
C PHE A 459 18.70 -10.82 5.36
N GLU A 460 18.88 -11.73 4.40
CA GLU A 460 19.87 -11.61 3.32
C GLU A 460 19.23 -11.88 1.97
N PRO A 461 19.52 -11.11 0.91
CA PRO A 461 19.03 -11.42 -0.43
C PRO A 461 19.56 -12.77 -0.92
N VAL A 462 18.74 -13.52 -1.67
CA VAL A 462 19.10 -14.83 -2.23
C VAL A 462 19.27 -14.72 -3.75
N GLY A 463 20.34 -15.32 -4.28
CA GLY A 463 20.63 -15.34 -5.71
C GLY A 463 21.49 -14.17 -6.19
N LYS A 464 21.90 -14.23 -7.45
CA LYS A 464 22.62 -13.17 -8.18
C LYS A 464 21.62 -12.20 -8.82
N ALA A 465 22.09 -11.02 -9.21
CA ALA A 465 21.28 -10.07 -9.98
C ALA A 465 20.75 -10.73 -11.27
N GLY A 466 19.42 -10.78 -11.42
CA GLY A 466 18.74 -11.48 -12.51
C GLY A 466 18.25 -12.90 -12.19
N ASP A 467 18.32 -13.36 -10.93
CA ASP A 467 17.76 -14.67 -10.54
C ASP A 467 16.28 -14.59 -10.13
N ASN A 468 15.82 -13.44 -9.61
CA ASN A 468 14.45 -13.24 -9.10
C ASN A 468 13.75 -12.06 -9.81
N TYR A 469 13.09 -12.32 -10.94
CA TYR A 469 12.51 -11.28 -11.79
C TYR A 469 11.18 -10.70 -11.26
N THR A 470 10.40 -11.48 -10.52
CA THR A 470 9.00 -11.18 -10.14
C THR A 470 8.76 -10.99 -8.65
N ALA A 471 9.67 -11.49 -7.79
CA ALA A 471 9.54 -11.48 -6.34
C ALA A 471 10.86 -11.14 -5.66
N ASN A 472 10.77 -10.55 -4.47
CA ASN A 472 11.94 -10.34 -3.62
C ASN A 472 12.15 -11.57 -2.75
N VAL A 473 13.25 -12.30 -2.95
CA VAL A 473 13.54 -13.56 -2.26
C VAL A 473 14.68 -13.34 -1.28
N LYS A 474 14.43 -13.65 0.00
CA LYS A 474 15.41 -13.47 1.07
C LYS A 474 15.58 -14.74 1.88
N ARG A 475 16.80 -14.98 2.34
CA ARG A 475 17.13 -15.95 3.35
C ARG A 475 16.98 -15.29 4.71
N ILE A 476 16.32 -15.98 5.62
CA ILE A 476 16.17 -15.60 7.02
C ILE A 476 17.03 -16.56 7.83
N THR A 477 18.09 -16.05 8.45
CA THR A 477 18.93 -16.82 9.36
C THR A 477 18.50 -16.52 10.79
N ILE A 478 17.94 -17.51 11.48
CA ILE A 478 17.45 -17.42 12.86
C ILE A 478 18.53 -17.97 13.79
N GLU A 479 19.05 -17.15 14.69
CA GLU A 479 20.01 -17.54 15.72
C GLU A 479 19.26 -17.92 17.00
N HIS A 480 19.47 -19.14 17.48
CA HIS A 480 18.87 -19.66 18.71
C HIS A 480 19.91 -20.42 19.55
N GLU A 481 19.59 -20.78 20.80
CA GLU A 481 20.55 -21.37 21.76
C GLU A 481 21.27 -22.64 21.25
N ASN A 482 20.64 -23.38 20.33
CA ASN A 482 21.11 -24.66 19.81
C ASN A 482 21.74 -24.57 18.40
N GLY A 483 21.91 -23.37 17.84
CA GLY A 483 22.52 -23.16 16.53
C GLY A 483 21.78 -22.13 15.68
N THR A 484 21.82 -22.34 14.36
CA THR A 484 21.15 -21.48 13.39
C THR A 484 20.18 -22.30 12.55
N GLN A 485 19.01 -21.74 12.26
CA GLN A 485 18.05 -22.29 11.29
C GLN A 485 17.91 -21.31 10.13
N LYS A 486 17.92 -21.80 8.88
CA LYS A 486 17.69 -20.96 7.70
C LYS A 486 16.35 -21.25 7.04
N LEU A 487 15.67 -20.18 6.66
CA LEU A 487 14.43 -20.21 5.89
C LEU A 487 14.57 -19.36 4.64
N ILE A 488 13.74 -19.62 3.63
CA ILE A 488 13.59 -18.78 2.43
C ILE A 488 12.23 -18.12 2.48
N ALA A 489 12.18 -16.79 2.33
CA ALA A 489 10.95 -16.03 2.24
C ALA A 489 10.85 -15.30 0.89
N LYS A 490 9.73 -15.51 0.18
CA LYS A 490 9.35 -14.76 -1.02
C LYS A 490 8.35 -13.67 -0.64
N PHE A 491 8.64 -12.43 -0.99
CA PHE A 491 7.82 -11.26 -0.70
C PHE A 491 7.23 -10.68 -1.98
N ALA A 492 5.91 -10.47 -1.98
CA ALA A 492 5.25 -9.76 -3.06
C ALA A 492 5.60 -8.27 -3.05
N PRO A 493 5.80 -7.64 -4.22
CA PRO A 493 5.90 -6.19 -4.29
C PRO A 493 4.61 -5.52 -3.82
N THR A 494 4.75 -4.42 -3.09
CA THR A 494 3.62 -3.61 -2.61
C THR A 494 3.23 -2.48 -3.58
N LEU A 495 4.10 -2.16 -4.54
CA LEU A 495 3.88 -1.07 -5.49
C LEU A 495 2.92 -1.51 -6.61
N GLU A 496 1.78 -0.83 -6.74
CA GLU A 496 0.68 -1.20 -7.64
C GLU A 496 1.11 -1.40 -9.10
N ILE A 497 2.02 -0.55 -9.61
CA ILE A 497 2.49 -0.67 -11.00
C ILE A 497 3.23 -2.00 -11.24
N LEU A 498 4.04 -2.45 -10.28
CA LEU A 498 4.73 -3.74 -10.36
C LEU A 498 3.74 -4.89 -10.22
N ARG A 499 2.77 -4.74 -9.31
CA ARG A 499 1.73 -5.76 -9.08
C ARG A 499 0.90 -6.01 -10.33
N SER A 500 0.52 -4.95 -11.03
CA SER A 500 -0.19 -5.01 -12.30
C SER A 500 0.67 -5.63 -13.41
N ASN A 501 1.91 -5.16 -13.58
CA ASN A 501 2.79 -5.62 -14.66
C ASN A 501 3.19 -7.10 -14.55
N PHE A 502 3.36 -7.62 -13.33
CA PHE A 502 3.78 -9.00 -13.08
C PHE A 502 2.64 -9.94 -12.70
N ASN A 503 1.38 -9.48 -12.75
CA ASN A 503 0.22 -10.21 -12.25
C ASN A 503 0.45 -10.77 -10.83
N THR A 504 1.11 -9.99 -9.94
CA THR A 504 1.63 -10.45 -8.65
C THR A 504 0.60 -11.21 -7.82
N LYS A 505 -0.62 -10.69 -7.73
CA LYS A 505 -1.73 -11.34 -7.01
C LYS A 505 -1.96 -12.78 -7.48
N MET A 506 -1.89 -13.00 -8.79
CA MET A 506 -2.16 -14.29 -9.40
C MET A 506 -1.04 -15.29 -9.13
N VAL A 507 0.20 -14.86 -9.40
CA VAL A 507 1.39 -15.73 -9.26
C VAL A 507 1.63 -16.12 -7.80
N PHE A 508 1.45 -15.19 -6.85
CA PHE A 508 1.52 -15.50 -5.42
C PHE A 508 0.35 -16.37 -4.94
N ASN A 509 -0.86 -16.17 -5.47
CA ASN A 509 -1.98 -17.05 -5.16
C ASN A 509 -1.72 -18.49 -5.63
N ASN A 510 -1.22 -18.67 -6.84
CA ASN A 510 -0.90 -20.01 -7.36
C ASN A 510 0.14 -20.70 -6.48
N GLU A 511 1.21 -20.00 -6.14
CA GLU A 511 2.26 -20.54 -5.29
C GLU A 511 1.75 -20.82 -3.86
N HIS A 512 0.90 -19.94 -3.31
CA HIS A 512 0.19 -20.16 -2.05
C HIS A 512 -0.59 -21.49 -2.07
N VAL A 513 -1.53 -21.64 -3.00
CA VAL A 513 -2.38 -22.84 -3.15
C VAL A 513 -1.54 -24.10 -3.33
N MET A 514 -0.44 -24.01 -4.09
CA MET A 514 0.44 -25.15 -4.33
C MET A 514 1.12 -25.63 -3.05
N TYR A 515 1.68 -24.73 -2.25
CA TYR A 515 2.39 -25.07 -1.03
C TYR A 515 1.48 -25.39 0.16
N THR A 516 0.32 -24.75 0.27
CA THR A 516 -0.59 -24.92 1.42
C THR A 516 -1.61 -26.05 1.22
N GLU A 517 -1.97 -26.36 -0.03
CA GLU A 517 -3.04 -27.32 -0.33
C GLU A 517 -2.60 -28.46 -1.25
N VAL A 518 -2.08 -28.17 -2.45
CA VAL A 518 -1.87 -29.18 -3.50
C VAL A 518 -0.74 -30.15 -3.15
N LEU A 519 0.48 -29.67 -2.94
CA LEU A 519 1.65 -30.52 -2.67
C LEU A 519 1.47 -31.37 -1.40
N PRO A 520 0.95 -30.83 -0.27
CA PRO A 520 0.61 -31.65 0.89
C PRO A 520 -0.39 -32.75 0.58
N LYS A 521 -1.42 -32.47 -0.23
CA LYS A 521 -2.42 -33.48 -0.60
C LYS A 521 -1.84 -34.57 -1.50
N LEU A 522 -0.97 -34.23 -2.46
CA LEU A 522 -0.29 -35.23 -3.29
C LEU A 522 0.60 -36.14 -2.46
N LEU A 523 1.34 -35.59 -1.50
CA LEU A 523 2.14 -36.37 -0.55
C LEU A 523 1.26 -37.26 0.35
N GLN A 524 0.11 -36.75 0.79
CA GLN A 524 -0.85 -37.54 1.57
C GLN A 524 -1.34 -38.76 0.78
N LEU A 525 -1.65 -38.60 -0.51
CA LEU A 525 -2.04 -39.73 -1.37
C LEU A 525 -0.95 -40.82 -1.43
N GLN A 526 0.32 -40.44 -1.41
CA GLN A 526 1.43 -41.40 -1.38
C GLN A 526 1.55 -42.11 -0.03
N LYS A 527 1.38 -41.37 1.07
CA LYS A 527 1.37 -41.93 2.43
C LYS A 527 0.22 -42.90 2.64
N ASP A 528 -0.98 -42.55 2.16
CA ASP A 528 -2.17 -43.42 2.24
C ASP A 528 -2.05 -44.70 1.40
N ALA A 529 -1.14 -44.70 0.43
CA ALA A 529 -0.81 -45.87 -0.40
C ALA A 529 0.45 -46.60 0.08
N ASP A 530 0.96 -46.29 1.27
CA ASP A 530 2.16 -46.88 1.87
C ASP A 530 3.41 -46.84 0.95
N ILE A 531 3.53 -45.79 0.12
CA ILE A 531 4.67 -45.64 -0.79
C ILE A 531 5.92 -45.27 0.03
N PRO A 532 7.08 -45.93 -0.18
CA PRO A 532 8.32 -45.62 0.52
C PRO A 532 8.77 -44.16 0.33
N GLU A 533 9.37 -43.56 1.36
CA GLU A 533 9.83 -42.16 1.33
C GLU A 533 10.78 -41.86 0.15
N SER A 534 11.61 -42.82 -0.27
CA SER A 534 12.51 -42.69 -1.43
C SER A 534 11.79 -42.60 -2.79
N GLU A 535 10.50 -42.91 -2.84
CA GLU A 535 9.63 -42.76 -4.01
C GLU A 535 8.54 -41.68 -3.81
N GLN A 536 8.55 -40.98 -2.66
CA GLN A 536 7.65 -39.86 -2.41
C GLN A 536 8.13 -38.59 -3.11
N LEU A 537 7.19 -37.72 -3.47
CA LEU A 537 7.46 -36.42 -4.05
C LEU A 537 8.14 -35.52 -3.01
N ARG A 538 9.36 -35.06 -3.28
CA ARG A 538 10.07 -34.09 -2.46
C ARG A 538 9.78 -32.66 -2.95
N PHE A 539 9.43 -31.78 -2.02
CA PHE A 539 9.28 -30.34 -2.23
C PHE A 539 9.73 -29.59 -0.97
N ALA A 540 10.03 -28.30 -1.10
CA ALA A 540 10.39 -27.46 0.03
C ALA A 540 9.22 -27.38 1.03
N LYS A 541 9.47 -27.66 2.30
CA LYS A 541 8.43 -27.53 3.33
C LYS A 541 7.97 -26.08 3.44
N CYS A 542 6.66 -25.84 3.41
CA CYS A 542 6.09 -24.53 3.71
C CYS A 542 5.94 -24.36 5.23
N HIS A 543 6.58 -23.31 5.77
CA HIS A 543 6.48 -22.94 7.18
C HIS A 543 5.35 -21.93 7.43
N GLY A 544 4.93 -21.20 6.40
CA GLY A 544 3.76 -20.33 6.45
C GLY A 544 3.55 -19.61 5.13
N SER A 545 2.29 -19.25 4.83
CA SER A 545 1.98 -18.34 3.73
C SER A 545 0.88 -17.33 4.09
N LEU A 546 1.12 -16.06 3.76
CA LEU A 546 0.19 -14.95 3.85
C LEU A 546 -0.30 -14.62 2.43
N ALA A 547 -1.61 -14.74 2.18
CA ALA A 547 -2.24 -14.42 0.89
C ALA A 547 -2.98 -13.07 0.90
N GLU A 548 -2.72 -12.23 1.92
CA GLU A 548 -3.34 -10.93 2.09
C GLU A 548 -2.72 -9.90 1.12
N GLU A 549 -3.48 -9.38 0.17
CA GLU A 549 -3.02 -8.33 -0.76
C GLU A 549 -2.92 -6.95 -0.04
N PRO A 550 -1.85 -6.16 -0.23
CA PRO A 550 -0.66 -6.37 -1.08
C PRO A 550 0.56 -6.92 -0.31
N TYR A 551 0.31 -7.67 0.77
CA TYR A 551 1.27 -8.11 1.76
C TYR A 551 1.67 -9.58 1.61
N GLU A 552 1.51 -10.17 0.43
CA GLU A 552 1.69 -11.61 0.26
C GLU A 552 3.14 -12.05 0.60
N VAL A 553 3.26 -13.16 1.34
CA VAL A 553 4.54 -13.76 1.76
C VAL A 553 4.43 -15.28 1.74
N ILE A 554 5.47 -15.96 1.29
CA ILE A 554 5.59 -17.43 1.39
C ILE A 554 6.92 -17.75 2.06
N VAL A 555 6.89 -18.50 3.16
CA VAL A 555 8.07 -18.93 3.93
C VAL A 555 8.28 -20.43 3.75
N LEU A 556 9.43 -20.79 3.23
CA LEU A 556 9.82 -22.13 2.83
C LEU A 556 11.09 -22.57 3.55
N GLU A 557 11.27 -23.89 3.61
CA GLU A 557 12.53 -24.55 3.96
C GLU A 557 13.67 -24.05 3.06
N ASP A 558 14.81 -23.71 3.66
CA ASP A 558 16.04 -23.49 2.89
C ASP A 558 16.67 -24.84 2.53
N LEU A 559 16.37 -25.32 1.33
CA LEU A 559 16.95 -26.57 0.81
C LEU A 559 18.48 -26.54 0.73
N GLY A 560 19.11 -25.36 0.76
CA GLY A 560 20.56 -25.22 0.87
C GLY A 560 21.13 -25.82 2.16
N GLU A 561 20.34 -25.95 3.24
CA GLU A 561 20.76 -26.67 4.46
C GLU A 561 20.84 -28.19 4.27
N SER A 562 20.26 -28.70 3.18
CA SER A 562 20.33 -30.11 2.76
C SER A 562 21.21 -30.31 1.53
N ASP A 563 22.22 -29.45 1.35
CA ASP A 563 23.22 -29.50 0.26
C ASP A 563 22.63 -29.44 -1.16
N PHE A 564 21.42 -28.87 -1.30
CA PHE A 564 20.85 -28.60 -2.61
C PHE A 564 21.46 -27.34 -3.22
N VAL A 565 21.81 -27.42 -4.51
CA VAL A 565 22.41 -26.34 -5.28
C VAL A 565 21.63 -26.07 -6.56
N MET A 566 21.59 -24.81 -6.97
CA MET A 566 21.09 -24.40 -8.27
C MET A 566 22.23 -24.52 -9.29
N LEU A 567 21.98 -25.18 -10.42
CA LEU A 567 22.96 -25.28 -11.51
C LEU A 567 22.95 -24.01 -12.38
N ASP A 568 24.01 -23.79 -13.15
CA ASP A 568 24.12 -22.61 -14.02
C ASP A 568 23.10 -22.68 -15.17
N ARG A 569 22.21 -21.70 -15.27
CA ARG A 569 21.21 -21.58 -16.34
C ARG A 569 21.79 -21.39 -17.74
N LEU A 570 23.05 -20.98 -17.85
CA LEU A 570 23.72 -20.81 -19.14
C LEU A 570 24.30 -22.12 -19.68
N GLU A 571 24.42 -23.13 -18.82
CA GLU A 571 24.97 -24.44 -19.16
C GLU A 571 23.85 -25.45 -19.45
N SER A 572 24.12 -26.38 -20.36
CA SER A 572 23.20 -27.49 -20.64
C SER A 572 23.20 -28.47 -19.48
N LEU A 573 22.01 -28.87 -19.01
CA LEU A 573 21.88 -29.97 -18.06
C LEU A 573 22.37 -31.30 -18.66
N THR A 574 22.97 -32.13 -17.82
CA THR A 574 23.42 -33.49 -18.17
C THR A 574 22.23 -34.45 -18.30
N ASP A 575 22.44 -35.59 -18.96
CA ASP A 575 21.43 -36.67 -19.06
C ASP A 575 20.91 -37.10 -17.68
N GLU A 576 21.81 -37.25 -16.69
CA GLU A 576 21.44 -37.62 -15.32
C GLU A 576 20.52 -36.58 -14.67
N SER A 577 20.86 -35.28 -14.80
CA SER A 577 20.03 -34.18 -14.29
C SER A 577 18.64 -34.16 -14.92
N VAL A 578 18.56 -34.33 -16.24
CA VAL A 578 17.29 -34.39 -16.96
C VAL A 578 16.46 -35.60 -16.51
N ARG A 579 17.06 -36.79 -16.39
CA ARG A 579 16.38 -37.99 -15.88
C ARG A 579 15.86 -37.81 -14.46
N SER A 580 16.61 -37.14 -13.57
CA SER A 580 16.12 -36.84 -12.22
C SER A 580 14.85 -35.98 -12.26
N ILE A 581 14.80 -34.96 -13.12
CA ILE A 581 13.61 -34.11 -13.28
C ILE A 581 12.44 -34.88 -13.90
N LEU A 582 12.68 -35.68 -14.94
CA LEU A 582 11.65 -36.47 -15.61
C LEU A 582 11.04 -37.53 -14.67
N ARG A 583 11.83 -38.10 -13.77
CA ARG A 583 11.34 -38.95 -12.69
C ARG A 583 10.36 -38.19 -11.79
N ASN A 584 10.71 -36.96 -11.38
CA ASN A 584 9.83 -36.13 -10.57
C ASN A 584 8.54 -35.76 -11.32
N PHE A 585 8.60 -35.45 -12.61
CA PHE A 585 7.40 -35.23 -13.43
C PHE A 585 6.53 -36.50 -13.54
N GLY A 586 7.14 -37.67 -13.71
CA GLY A 586 6.42 -38.94 -13.74
C GLY A 586 5.61 -39.16 -12.45
N ILE A 587 6.24 -38.92 -11.30
CA ILE A 587 5.58 -38.96 -9.98
C ILE A 587 4.49 -37.89 -9.90
N TYR A 588 4.83 -36.62 -10.11
CA TYR A 588 3.95 -35.48 -9.95
C TYR A 588 2.69 -35.55 -10.84
N HIS A 589 2.86 -35.81 -12.13
CA HIS A 589 1.74 -35.95 -13.07
C HIS A 589 0.86 -37.17 -12.75
N SER A 590 1.46 -38.28 -12.28
CA SER A 590 0.69 -39.45 -11.85
C SER A 590 -0.21 -39.12 -10.66
N LEU A 591 0.31 -38.41 -9.65
CA LEU A 591 -0.41 -38.08 -8.42
C LEU A 591 -1.55 -37.11 -8.70
N SER A 592 -1.32 -36.13 -9.57
CA SER A 592 -2.38 -35.23 -9.99
C SER A 592 -3.53 -35.99 -10.70
N TYR A 593 -3.22 -36.95 -11.56
CA TYR A 593 -4.24 -37.78 -12.18
C TYR A 593 -4.94 -38.71 -11.18
N VAL A 594 -4.19 -39.32 -10.25
CA VAL A 594 -4.75 -40.14 -9.17
C VAL A 594 -5.73 -39.32 -8.34
N LEU A 595 -5.38 -38.08 -7.99
CA LEU A 595 -6.28 -37.15 -7.29
C LEU A 595 -7.55 -36.90 -8.11
N LYS A 596 -7.41 -36.54 -9.40
CA LYS A 596 -8.53 -36.35 -10.33
C LYS A 596 -9.50 -37.54 -10.37
N LYS A 597 -8.98 -38.76 -10.25
CA LYS A 597 -9.78 -39.99 -10.31
C LYS A 597 -10.39 -40.38 -8.97
N LYS A 598 -9.63 -40.26 -7.87
CA LYS A 598 -10.06 -40.70 -6.53
C LYS A 598 -10.91 -39.65 -5.82
N GLU A 599 -10.58 -38.38 -6.00
CA GLU A 599 -11.17 -37.23 -5.30
C GLU A 599 -11.42 -36.08 -6.31
N PRO A 600 -12.37 -36.26 -7.24
CA PRO A 600 -12.61 -35.31 -8.32
C PRO A 600 -13.01 -33.92 -7.83
N ASP A 601 -13.79 -33.82 -6.75
CA ASP A 601 -14.19 -32.52 -6.18
C ASP A 601 -12.99 -31.74 -5.64
N THR A 602 -12.04 -32.42 -4.98
CA THR A 602 -10.79 -31.81 -4.49
C THR A 602 -9.90 -31.39 -5.65
N TYR A 603 -9.81 -32.21 -6.69
CA TYR A 603 -9.08 -31.85 -7.91
C TYR A 603 -9.69 -30.62 -8.59
N ASP A 604 -11.02 -30.58 -8.73
CA ASP A 604 -11.72 -29.46 -9.36
C ASP A 604 -11.58 -28.18 -8.53
N HIS A 605 -11.60 -28.27 -7.19
CA HIS A 605 -11.25 -27.15 -6.31
C HIS A 605 -9.85 -26.62 -6.62
N PHE A 606 -8.81 -27.45 -6.61
CA PHE A 606 -7.44 -27.03 -6.92
C PHE A 606 -7.30 -26.44 -8.31
N LYS A 607 -7.87 -27.10 -9.31
CA LYS A 607 -7.89 -26.62 -10.70
C LYS A 607 -8.54 -25.24 -10.84
N ASN A 608 -9.61 -24.96 -10.08
CA ASN A 608 -10.30 -23.68 -10.14
C ASN A 608 -9.61 -22.59 -9.29
N SER A 609 -8.85 -22.98 -8.27
CA SER A 609 -8.05 -22.07 -7.44
C SER A 609 -6.74 -21.63 -8.10
N LEU A 610 -6.21 -22.43 -9.04
CA LEU A 610 -5.03 -22.10 -9.84
C LEU A 610 -5.42 -21.26 -11.06
N MET A 611 -4.92 -20.03 -11.11
CA MET A 611 -5.26 -19.04 -12.13
C MET A 611 -4.29 -19.09 -13.32
N GLU A 612 -4.85 -19.09 -14.53
CA GLU A 612 -4.09 -19.07 -15.78
C GLU A 612 -3.61 -17.64 -16.13
N VAL A 613 -2.30 -17.44 -16.08
CA VAL A 613 -1.66 -16.13 -16.34
C VAL A 613 -1.96 -15.66 -17.77
N TRP A 614 -1.89 -16.54 -18.78
CA TRP A 614 -2.04 -16.15 -20.18
C TRP A 614 -3.48 -15.76 -20.57
N GLU A 615 -4.51 -16.27 -19.88
CA GLU A 615 -5.91 -15.90 -20.12
C GLU A 615 -6.24 -14.48 -19.65
N ASN A 616 -5.48 -13.96 -18.69
CA ASN A 616 -5.70 -12.64 -18.10
C ASN A 616 -4.77 -11.56 -18.67
N VAL A 617 -3.78 -11.96 -19.47
CA VAL A 617 -3.04 -11.05 -20.33
C VAL A 617 -4.00 -10.51 -21.40
N LYS A 618 -4.46 -9.26 -21.21
CA LYS A 618 -5.21 -8.56 -22.26
C LYS A 618 -4.30 -8.40 -23.47
N ASP A 619 -4.80 -8.74 -24.65
CA ASP A 619 -4.14 -8.50 -25.93
C ASP A 619 -4.09 -6.99 -26.19
N THR A 620 -3.21 -6.30 -25.47
CA THR A 620 -2.99 -4.86 -25.57
C THR A 620 -1.92 -4.61 -26.61
N ASP A 621 -2.01 -3.44 -27.25
CA ASP A 621 -1.01 -3.00 -28.23
C ASP A 621 0.42 -3.05 -27.65
N ASP A 622 0.58 -2.74 -26.35
CA ASP A 622 1.87 -2.74 -25.66
C ASP A 622 2.51 -4.14 -25.58
N ILE A 623 1.74 -5.17 -25.22
CA ILE A 623 2.26 -6.54 -25.09
C ILE A 623 2.59 -7.12 -26.47
N MET A 624 1.74 -6.85 -27.47
CA MET A 624 1.99 -7.25 -28.85
C MET A 624 3.23 -6.57 -29.43
N ASN A 625 3.41 -5.28 -29.15
CA ASN A 625 4.61 -4.55 -29.54
C ASN A 625 5.87 -5.15 -28.89
N HIS A 626 5.82 -5.51 -27.61
CA HIS A 626 6.93 -6.17 -26.93
C HIS A 626 7.31 -7.50 -27.60
N PHE A 627 6.33 -8.36 -27.89
CA PHE A 627 6.59 -9.66 -28.53
C PHE A 627 7.11 -9.49 -29.97
N ASN A 628 6.63 -8.48 -30.69
CA ASN A 628 7.15 -8.12 -32.03
C ASN A 628 8.61 -7.64 -31.96
N GLN A 629 8.97 -6.84 -30.95
CA GLN A 629 10.35 -6.38 -30.75
C GLN A 629 11.29 -7.54 -30.43
N LEU A 630 10.88 -8.47 -29.55
CA LEU A 630 11.64 -9.70 -29.27
C LEU A 630 11.83 -10.55 -30.53
N GLU A 631 10.79 -10.66 -31.37
CA GLU A 631 10.89 -11.36 -32.65
C GLU A 631 11.89 -10.71 -33.60
N ASN A 632 11.84 -9.38 -33.73
CA ASN A 632 12.78 -8.62 -34.55
C ASN A 632 14.22 -8.79 -34.06
N LEU A 633 14.46 -8.73 -32.74
CA LEU A 633 15.76 -8.98 -32.15
C LEU A 633 16.28 -10.38 -32.48
N ALA A 634 15.43 -11.40 -32.31
CA ALA A 634 15.78 -12.78 -32.64
C ALA A 634 16.11 -12.95 -34.14
N LEU A 635 15.35 -12.30 -35.03
CA LEU A 635 15.61 -12.28 -36.48
C LEU A 635 16.92 -11.56 -36.84
N MET A 636 17.30 -10.51 -36.10
CA MET A 636 18.55 -9.79 -36.32
C MET A 636 19.78 -10.62 -35.95
N VAL A 637 19.70 -11.41 -34.87
CA VAL A 637 20.84 -12.21 -34.42
C VAL A 637 21.02 -13.48 -35.25
N VAL A 638 19.95 -14.07 -35.77
CA VAL A 638 20.01 -15.25 -36.65
C VAL A 638 20.36 -14.81 -38.07
N THR A 639 21.50 -15.27 -38.61
CA THR A 639 22.00 -14.81 -39.93
C THR A 639 21.61 -15.71 -41.09
N ASP A 640 21.17 -16.94 -40.81
CA ASP A 640 20.77 -17.89 -41.85
C ASP A 640 19.33 -17.63 -42.33
N PRO A 641 19.08 -17.45 -43.65
CA PRO A 641 17.75 -17.13 -44.17
C PRO A 641 16.68 -18.20 -43.91
N GLU A 642 17.05 -19.49 -43.88
CA GLU A 642 16.10 -20.58 -43.63
C GLU A 642 15.63 -20.55 -42.17
N HIS A 643 16.57 -20.40 -41.23
CA HIS A 643 16.27 -20.22 -39.81
C HIS A 643 15.43 -18.97 -39.54
N GLN A 644 15.75 -17.85 -40.21
CA GLN A 644 14.93 -16.63 -40.13
C GLN A 644 13.50 -16.90 -40.59
N ASN A 645 13.31 -17.63 -41.70
CA ASN A 645 11.98 -17.95 -42.21
C ASN A 645 11.17 -18.82 -41.24
N ILE A 646 11.82 -19.76 -40.54
CA ILE A 646 11.19 -20.58 -39.51
C ILE A 646 10.77 -19.74 -38.29
N LEU A 647 11.60 -18.77 -37.89
CA LEU A 647 11.36 -17.92 -36.73
C LEU A 647 10.25 -16.88 -36.94
N ARG A 648 10.04 -16.41 -38.18
CA ARG A 648 9.02 -15.41 -38.51
C ARG A 648 7.64 -15.79 -37.97
N HIS A 649 6.99 -14.82 -37.33
CA HIS A 649 5.66 -14.93 -36.73
C HIS A 649 5.53 -15.94 -35.57
N LYS A 650 6.61 -16.58 -35.11
CA LYS A 650 6.52 -17.58 -34.03
C LYS A 650 6.31 -16.92 -32.68
N ILE A 651 7.06 -15.86 -32.37
CA ILE A 651 7.01 -15.18 -31.07
C ILE A 651 5.77 -14.27 -31.03
N SER A 652 5.56 -13.47 -32.07
CA SER A 652 4.40 -12.56 -32.17
C SER A 652 3.05 -13.26 -32.13
N SER A 653 2.97 -14.55 -32.50
CA SER A 653 1.74 -15.35 -32.39
C SER A 653 1.63 -16.19 -31.12
N ALA A 654 2.60 -16.13 -30.20
CA ALA A 654 2.66 -17.00 -29.02
C ALA A 654 1.42 -16.86 -28.12
N ILE A 655 1.00 -15.63 -27.82
CA ILE A 655 -0.19 -15.34 -26.99
C ILE A 655 -1.45 -15.92 -27.62
N SER A 656 -1.64 -15.71 -28.93
CA SER A 656 -2.79 -16.25 -29.66
C SER A 656 -2.82 -17.79 -29.64
N GLN A 657 -1.64 -18.43 -29.71
CA GLN A 657 -1.50 -19.88 -29.66
C GLN A 657 -1.75 -20.42 -28.25
N ALA A 658 -1.20 -19.78 -27.22
CA ALA A 658 -1.44 -20.12 -25.82
C ALA A 658 -2.94 -20.05 -25.49
N ASN A 659 -3.61 -18.96 -25.86
CA ASN A 659 -5.05 -18.80 -25.69
C ASN A 659 -5.88 -19.86 -26.43
N LYS A 660 -5.44 -20.27 -27.62
CA LYS A 660 -6.09 -21.35 -28.37
C LYS A 660 -5.94 -22.69 -27.66
N PHE A 661 -4.75 -23.01 -27.16
CA PHE A 661 -4.51 -24.28 -26.46
C PHE A 661 -5.17 -24.32 -25.09
N ASN A 662 -5.20 -23.21 -24.34
CA ASN A 662 -5.91 -23.15 -23.06
C ASN A 662 -7.41 -23.46 -23.23
N LYS A 663 -8.05 -22.89 -24.28
CA LYS A 663 -9.43 -23.23 -24.63
C LYS A 663 -9.62 -24.69 -25.03
N PHE A 664 -8.65 -25.26 -25.75
CA PHE A 664 -8.69 -26.65 -26.19
C PHE A 664 -8.50 -27.65 -25.03
N ASP A 665 -7.60 -27.33 -24.09
CA ASP A 665 -7.26 -28.16 -22.93
C ASP A 665 -8.30 -28.09 -21.82
N LYS A 666 -9.22 -27.13 -21.89
CA LYS A 666 -10.30 -26.98 -20.93
C LYS A 666 -11.09 -28.27 -20.81
N ASN A 667 -11.01 -28.90 -19.64
CA ASN A 667 -11.64 -30.19 -19.31
C ASN A 667 -11.12 -31.39 -20.13
N ASN A 668 -9.92 -31.30 -20.70
CA ASN A 668 -9.30 -32.45 -21.35
C ASN A 668 -9.07 -33.59 -20.33
N LYS A 669 -9.41 -34.82 -20.72
CA LYS A 669 -9.31 -36.00 -19.84
C LYS A 669 -7.86 -36.27 -19.41
N TYR A 670 -6.89 -35.89 -20.23
CA TYR A 670 -5.46 -36.08 -19.99
C TYR A 670 -4.83 -34.96 -19.15
N SER A 671 -5.57 -33.89 -18.82
CA SER A 671 -5.02 -32.78 -18.04
C SER A 671 -4.69 -33.20 -16.61
N VAL A 672 -3.57 -32.66 -16.14
CA VAL A 672 -3.02 -32.74 -14.78
C VAL A 672 -2.70 -31.33 -14.29
N ILE A 673 -2.50 -31.18 -12.99
CA ILE A 673 -1.90 -29.97 -12.41
C ILE A 673 -0.41 -30.02 -12.77
N GLN A 674 0.03 -29.03 -13.54
CA GLN A 674 1.38 -28.83 -14.02
C GLN A 674 2.21 -28.02 -13.02
N GLN A 675 3.53 -28.04 -13.14
CA GLN A 675 4.40 -27.10 -12.43
C GLN A 675 4.40 -25.76 -13.18
N GLY A 676 4.47 -25.78 -14.52
CA GLY A 676 4.19 -24.64 -15.41
C GLY A 676 5.36 -23.68 -15.71
N ASP A 677 6.43 -23.71 -14.94
CA ASP A 677 7.63 -22.84 -15.03
C ASP A 677 8.93 -23.61 -14.74
N SER A 678 9.09 -24.80 -15.31
CA SER A 678 10.21 -25.71 -14.97
C SER A 678 11.43 -25.42 -15.84
N TRP A 679 12.28 -24.49 -15.41
CA TRP A 679 13.58 -24.21 -16.02
C TRP A 679 14.70 -24.28 -14.98
N THR A 680 15.98 -24.22 -15.39
CA THR A 680 17.14 -24.51 -14.52
C THR A 680 17.12 -23.74 -13.19
N ASN A 681 16.71 -22.46 -13.18
CA ASN A 681 16.65 -21.65 -11.95
C ASN A 681 15.52 -22.05 -10.99
N ASN A 682 14.54 -22.83 -11.44
CA ASN A 682 13.43 -23.33 -10.62
C ASN A 682 13.64 -24.80 -10.21
N ILE A 683 14.86 -25.31 -10.33
CA ILE A 683 15.22 -26.68 -9.99
C ILE A 683 16.52 -26.69 -9.19
N LEU A 684 16.46 -27.32 -8.02
CA LEU A 684 17.62 -27.54 -7.16
C LEU A 684 18.07 -29.00 -7.23
N PHE A 685 19.38 -29.23 -7.15
CA PHE A 685 20.00 -30.54 -7.29
C PHE A 685 20.87 -30.85 -6.09
N ARG A 686 20.87 -32.10 -5.62
CA ARG A 686 21.74 -32.56 -4.55
C ARG A 686 22.69 -33.63 -5.07
N PHE A 687 23.97 -33.47 -4.76
CA PHE A 687 25.02 -34.39 -5.18
C PHE A 687 25.64 -35.07 -3.95
N GLU A 688 25.99 -36.35 -4.10
CA GLU A 688 26.65 -37.15 -3.06
C GLU A 688 27.84 -37.85 -3.74
N ASP A 689 29.06 -37.63 -3.22
CA ASP A 689 30.31 -38.13 -3.82
C ASP A 689 30.48 -37.79 -5.32
N GLY A 690 29.94 -36.65 -5.75
CA GLY A 690 29.99 -36.18 -7.13
C GLY A 690 28.93 -36.81 -8.06
N ALA A 691 28.11 -37.74 -7.58
CA ALA A 691 26.99 -38.31 -8.31
C ALA A 691 25.69 -37.56 -7.98
N LEU A 692 24.83 -37.36 -8.98
CA LEU A 692 23.52 -36.76 -8.75
C LEU A 692 22.65 -37.70 -7.92
N LYS A 693 22.15 -37.21 -6.79
CA LYS A 693 21.30 -37.99 -5.89
C LYS A 693 19.82 -37.77 -6.14
N GLU A 694 19.42 -36.50 -6.22
CA GLU A 694 18.03 -36.11 -6.47
C GLU A 694 17.94 -34.65 -6.92
N SER A 695 16.78 -34.29 -7.45
CA SER A 695 16.42 -32.91 -7.76
C SER A 695 15.06 -32.56 -7.15
N VAL A 696 14.83 -31.27 -6.90
CA VAL A 696 13.59 -30.72 -6.34
C VAL A 696 13.17 -29.52 -7.17
N MET A 697 11.91 -29.50 -7.59
CA MET A 697 11.30 -28.36 -8.27
C MET A 697 10.80 -27.35 -7.25
N ILE A 698 11.05 -26.08 -7.51
CA ILE A 698 10.58 -24.94 -6.74
C ILE A 698 9.79 -23.99 -7.66
N ASP A 699 9.29 -22.90 -7.09
CA ASP A 699 8.57 -21.83 -7.79
C ASP A 699 7.38 -22.30 -8.64
N TYR A 700 6.22 -22.42 -8.00
CA TYR A 700 4.99 -22.93 -8.61
C TYR A 700 4.08 -21.80 -9.13
N GLN A 701 4.63 -20.62 -9.43
CA GLN A 701 3.87 -19.42 -9.78
C GLN A 701 3.00 -19.58 -11.05
N LEU A 702 3.42 -20.38 -12.03
CA LEU A 702 2.68 -20.66 -13.26
C LEU A 702 1.92 -22.00 -13.22
N SER A 703 1.79 -22.62 -12.04
CA SER A 703 1.05 -23.88 -11.90
C SER A 703 -0.41 -23.74 -12.27
N ARG A 704 -0.92 -24.74 -13.00
CA ARG A 704 -2.24 -24.73 -13.62
C ARG A 704 -2.68 -26.12 -14.05
N SER A 705 -3.94 -26.29 -14.44
CA SER A 705 -4.41 -27.52 -15.08
C SER A 705 -4.13 -27.52 -16.59
N GLY A 706 -3.33 -28.46 -17.09
CA GLY A 706 -3.05 -28.62 -18.52
C GLY A 706 -2.45 -29.99 -18.87
N LEU A 707 -2.05 -30.19 -20.13
CA LEU A 707 -1.46 -31.44 -20.59
C LEU A 707 0.00 -31.63 -20.12
N PRO A 708 0.42 -32.82 -19.66
CA PRO A 708 1.79 -33.07 -19.17
C PRO A 708 2.91 -32.63 -20.12
N VAL A 709 2.62 -32.60 -21.42
CA VAL A 709 3.56 -32.23 -22.48
C VAL A 709 4.12 -30.81 -22.36
N TYR A 710 3.37 -29.90 -21.73
CA TYR A 710 3.82 -28.52 -21.54
C TYR A 710 5.05 -28.47 -20.65
N ASP A 711 5.01 -29.11 -19.48
CA ASP A 711 6.15 -29.20 -18.55
C ASP A 711 7.35 -29.90 -19.19
N LEU A 712 7.10 -30.99 -19.94
CA LEU A 712 8.15 -31.74 -20.62
C LEU A 712 8.88 -30.90 -21.66
N LEU A 713 8.16 -30.28 -22.60
CA LEU A 713 8.77 -29.47 -23.64
C LEU A 713 9.40 -28.20 -23.06
N TYR A 714 8.74 -27.55 -22.10
CA TYR A 714 9.27 -26.35 -21.46
C TYR A 714 10.61 -26.65 -20.79
N MET A 715 10.70 -27.70 -19.98
CA MET A 715 11.95 -28.08 -19.31
C MET A 715 13.01 -28.54 -20.30
N ILE A 716 12.69 -29.47 -21.21
CA ILE A 716 13.69 -30.00 -22.15
C ILE A 716 14.26 -28.89 -23.01
N LEU A 717 13.42 -28.00 -23.55
CA LEU A 717 13.89 -26.93 -24.45
C LEU A 717 14.60 -25.78 -23.71
N ASN A 718 14.28 -25.53 -22.44
CA ASN A 718 14.89 -24.45 -21.66
C ASN A 718 16.13 -24.88 -20.88
N CYS A 719 16.29 -26.16 -20.54
CA CYS A 719 17.39 -26.61 -19.69
C CYS A 719 18.55 -27.32 -20.42
N THR A 720 18.42 -27.59 -21.71
CA THR A 720 19.44 -28.36 -22.46
C THR A 720 19.87 -27.65 -23.73
N ASP A 721 20.96 -28.06 -24.36
CA ASP A 721 21.38 -27.60 -25.69
C ASP A 721 20.95 -28.58 -26.80
N HIS A 722 21.21 -28.21 -28.07
CA HIS A 722 20.87 -29.06 -29.21
C HIS A 722 21.62 -30.39 -29.19
N GLU A 723 22.91 -30.37 -28.84
CA GLU A 723 23.74 -31.57 -28.84
C GLU A 723 23.19 -32.62 -27.87
N THR A 724 22.87 -32.21 -26.64
CA THR A 724 22.31 -33.09 -25.61
C THR A 724 20.95 -33.63 -26.03
N ARG A 725 20.04 -32.77 -26.52
CA ARG A 725 18.73 -33.22 -27.01
C ARG A 725 18.83 -34.18 -28.18
N SER A 726 19.72 -33.93 -29.14
CA SER A 726 19.87 -34.75 -30.35
C SER A 726 20.22 -36.20 -30.01
N LYS A 727 20.93 -36.41 -28.88
CA LYS A 727 21.35 -37.73 -28.39
C LYS A 727 20.26 -38.43 -27.58
N HIS A 728 19.49 -37.69 -26.77
CA HIS A 728 18.69 -38.29 -25.69
C HIS A 728 17.18 -38.03 -25.75
N TYR A 729 16.68 -37.18 -26.65
CA TYR A 729 15.29 -36.71 -26.62
C TYR A 729 14.24 -37.82 -26.55
N TYR A 730 14.32 -38.82 -27.43
CA TYR A 730 13.35 -39.93 -27.42
C TYR A 730 13.53 -40.85 -26.21
N ASP A 731 14.78 -41.12 -25.80
CA ASP A 731 15.09 -41.92 -24.61
C ASP A 731 14.56 -41.26 -23.33
N TRP A 732 14.58 -39.93 -23.26
CA TRP A 732 13.98 -39.15 -22.17
C TRP A 732 12.47 -39.28 -22.12
N LEU A 733 11.79 -39.25 -23.27
CA LEU A 733 10.35 -39.43 -23.33
C LEU A 733 9.95 -40.86 -22.93
N ASP A 734 10.70 -41.87 -23.36
CA ASP A 734 10.54 -43.26 -22.93
C ASP A 734 10.73 -43.40 -21.42
N TYR A 735 11.78 -42.78 -20.89
CA TYR A 735 12.08 -42.80 -19.47
C TYR A 735 10.99 -42.12 -18.64
N TYR A 736 10.57 -40.90 -19.01
CA TYR A 736 9.44 -40.23 -18.36
C TYR A 736 8.18 -41.11 -18.35
N TYR A 737 7.86 -41.76 -19.48
CA TYR A 737 6.69 -42.61 -19.58
C TYR A 737 6.79 -43.83 -18.67
N SER A 738 7.99 -44.42 -18.54
CA SER A 738 8.24 -45.52 -17.60
C SER A 738 8.10 -45.10 -16.13
N GLU A 739 8.55 -43.90 -15.75
CA GLU A 739 8.40 -43.39 -14.38
C GLU A 739 6.93 -43.03 -14.08
N LEU A 740 6.21 -42.49 -15.07
CA LEU A 740 4.76 -42.28 -14.98
C LEU A 740 4.02 -43.62 -14.78
N GLU A 741 4.36 -44.66 -15.53
CA GLU A 741 3.77 -45.99 -15.38
C GLU A 741 4.10 -46.62 -14.03
N LYS A 742 5.36 -46.53 -13.60
CA LYS A 742 5.80 -46.99 -12.28
C LYS A 742 4.99 -46.33 -11.17
N SER A 743 4.87 -45.00 -11.18
CA SER A 743 4.17 -44.27 -10.14
C SER A 743 2.65 -44.54 -10.12
N LEU A 744 2.01 -44.64 -11.30
CA LEU A 744 0.60 -45.02 -11.43
C LEU A 744 0.31 -46.45 -10.92
N SER A 745 1.28 -47.36 -11.04
CA SER A 745 1.11 -48.77 -10.65
C SER A 745 0.87 -48.95 -9.15
N HIS A 746 1.43 -48.07 -8.31
CA HIS A 746 1.18 -48.02 -6.86
C HIS A 746 -0.31 -47.79 -6.53
N PHE A 747 -1.07 -47.22 -7.46
CA PHE A 747 -2.50 -46.96 -7.34
C PHE A 747 -3.37 -47.89 -8.18
N GLY A 748 -2.79 -48.95 -8.76
CA GLY A 748 -3.50 -49.89 -9.64
C GLY A 748 -3.93 -49.29 -10.98
N LEU A 749 -3.27 -48.21 -11.42
CA LEU A 749 -3.52 -47.56 -12.71
C LEU A 749 -2.43 -47.94 -13.73
N LYS A 750 -2.75 -47.81 -15.02
CA LYS A 750 -1.80 -48.04 -16.12
C LYS A 750 -1.72 -46.81 -17.02
N SER A 751 -0.50 -46.42 -17.39
CA SER A 751 -0.19 -45.28 -18.27
C SER A 751 -1.04 -45.28 -19.55
N ASN A 752 -1.19 -46.43 -20.21
CA ASN A 752 -1.99 -46.57 -21.45
C ASN A 752 -3.48 -46.22 -21.32
N PHE A 753 -4.06 -46.16 -20.11
CA PHE A 753 -5.43 -45.68 -19.90
C PHE A 753 -5.48 -44.26 -19.35
N VAL A 754 -4.37 -43.79 -18.79
CA VAL A 754 -4.24 -42.48 -18.16
C VAL A 754 -3.82 -41.44 -19.20
N TYR A 755 -2.70 -41.65 -19.87
CA TYR A 755 -2.19 -40.80 -20.95
C TYR A 755 -1.39 -41.69 -21.93
N PRO A 756 -2.05 -42.21 -22.98
CA PRO A 756 -1.42 -43.14 -23.92
C PRO A 756 -0.16 -42.55 -24.60
N ARG A 757 0.81 -43.40 -24.93
CA ARG A 757 2.06 -42.95 -25.56
C ARG A 757 1.85 -42.30 -26.93
N ASP A 758 0.99 -42.86 -27.77
CA ASP A 758 0.62 -42.29 -29.06
C ASP A 758 -0.05 -40.92 -28.92
N GLN A 759 -0.84 -40.73 -27.85
CA GLN A 759 -1.41 -39.44 -27.50
C GLN A 759 -0.32 -38.44 -27.06
N LEU A 760 0.63 -38.85 -26.21
CA LEU A 760 1.78 -38.03 -25.83
C LEU A 760 2.55 -37.57 -27.07
N ASP A 761 2.84 -38.47 -28.01
CA ASP A 761 3.55 -38.14 -29.26
C ASP A 761 2.75 -37.16 -30.15
N ALA A 762 1.42 -37.32 -30.20
CA ALA A 762 0.55 -36.39 -30.93
C ALA A 762 0.51 -35.00 -30.28
N ASP A 763 0.47 -34.93 -28.96
CA ASP A 763 0.46 -33.68 -28.22
C ASP A 763 1.84 -33.00 -28.25
N LEU A 764 2.96 -33.75 -28.25
CA LEU A 764 4.31 -33.18 -28.45
C LEU A 764 4.38 -32.38 -29.75
N LYS A 765 3.85 -32.94 -30.85
CA LYS A 765 3.77 -32.25 -32.15
C LYS A 765 2.85 -31.04 -32.10
N ARG A 766 1.73 -31.13 -31.38
CA ARG A 766 0.78 -30.01 -31.26
C ARG A 766 1.38 -28.81 -30.51
N TYR A 767 2.12 -29.07 -29.44
CA TYR A 767 2.65 -28.02 -28.56
C TYR A 767 4.05 -27.53 -28.98
N GLY A 768 4.75 -28.26 -29.84
CA GLY A 768 6.12 -27.94 -30.28
C GLY A 768 6.30 -26.48 -30.70
N LYS A 769 5.41 -25.95 -31.53
CA LYS A 769 5.46 -24.55 -31.98
C LYS A 769 5.33 -23.54 -30.84
N LEU A 770 4.42 -23.76 -29.88
CA LEU A 770 4.25 -22.85 -28.74
C LEU A 770 5.46 -22.96 -27.79
N ALA A 771 5.91 -24.18 -27.51
CA ALA A 771 7.06 -24.41 -26.65
C ALA A 771 8.34 -23.75 -27.21
N PHE A 772 8.53 -23.79 -28.53
CA PHE A 772 9.58 -23.03 -29.21
C PHE A 772 9.47 -21.53 -28.95
N SER A 773 8.30 -20.94 -29.15
CA SER A 773 8.09 -19.51 -28.94
C SER A 773 8.42 -19.10 -27.49
N LEU A 774 7.95 -19.87 -26.51
CA LEU A 774 8.21 -19.62 -25.10
C LEU A 774 9.71 -19.79 -24.76
N ALA A 775 10.38 -20.79 -25.34
CA ALA A 775 11.81 -20.99 -25.14
C ALA A 775 12.65 -19.84 -25.70
N VAL A 776 12.27 -19.26 -26.85
CA VAL A 776 12.97 -18.08 -27.39
C VAL A 776 12.71 -16.84 -26.53
N ILE A 777 11.47 -16.63 -26.05
CA ILE A 777 11.13 -15.55 -25.13
C ILE A 777 11.98 -15.65 -23.85
N LEU A 778 12.02 -16.83 -23.20
CA LEU A 778 12.84 -17.03 -21.99
C LEU A 778 14.33 -16.82 -22.29
N SER A 779 14.83 -17.31 -23.43
CA SER A 779 16.22 -17.14 -23.84
C SER A 779 16.61 -15.66 -23.98
N SER A 780 15.68 -14.80 -24.39
CA SER A 780 15.94 -13.36 -24.48
C SER A 780 16.13 -12.72 -23.10
N ALA A 781 15.42 -13.20 -22.06
CA ALA A 781 15.55 -12.71 -20.69
C ALA A 781 16.82 -13.24 -20.00
N VAL A 782 17.22 -14.48 -20.29
CA VAL A 782 18.39 -15.16 -19.69
C VAL A 782 19.73 -14.56 -20.13
N VAL A 783 19.79 -13.96 -21.32
CA VAL A 783 21.06 -13.52 -21.94
C VAL A 783 21.34 -12.02 -21.73
N ILE A 784 20.44 -11.28 -21.06
CA ILE A 784 20.65 -9.88 -20.66
C ILE A 784 21.71 -9.81 -19.54
N LYS A 785 22.62 -8.82 -19.61
CA LYS A 785 23.64 -8.59 -18.58
C LYS A 785 23.00 -8.31 -17.22
N SER A 786 23.51 -8.94 -16.16
CA SER A 786 23.02 -8.77 -14.79
C SER A 786 23.02 -7.30 -14.30
N GLU A 787 23.99 -6.48 -14.75
CA GLU A 787 24.08 -5.04 -14.47
C GLU A 787 22.99 -4.20 -15.16
N ASP A 788 22.52 -4.64 -16.33
CA ASP A 788 21.47 -3.96 -17.09
C ASP A 788 20.07 -4.51 -16.77
N VAL A 789 19.96 -5.72 -16.22
CA VAL A 789 18.72 -6.22 -15.60
C VAL A 789 18.27 -5.29 -14.47
N ARG A 790 19.19 -4.80 -13.64
CA ARG A 790 18.85 -3.88 -12.55
C ARG A 790 18.36 -2.52 -13.06
N LYS A 791 18.98 -1.98 -14.11
CA LYS A 791 18.52 -0.74 -14.77
C LYS A 791 17.18 -0.94 -15.47
N LEU A 792 16.95 -2.11 -16.07
CA LEU A 792 15.66 -2.48 -16.65
C LEU A 792 14.58 -2.57 -15.58
N GLN A 793 14.88 -3.17 -14.43
CA GLN A 793 13.99 -3.22 -13.26
C GLN A 793 13.71 -1.82 -12.70
N GLU A 794 14.73 -0.98 -12.50
CA GLU A 794 14.58 0.42 -12.06
C GLU A 794 13.77 1.25 -13.08
N SER A 795 13.96 1.03 -14.38
CA SER A 795 13.19 1.71 -15.43
C SER A 795 11.73 1.23 -15.46
N LEU A 796 11.49 -0.08 -15.30
CA LEU A 796 10.14 -0.64 -15.14
C LEU A 796 9.42 -0.08 -13.90
N MET A 797 10.16 0.21 -12.82
CA MET A 797 9.64 0.85 -11.61
C MET A 797 9.26 2.32 -11.83
N ASN A 798 9.94 3.03 -12.74
CA ASN A 798 9.79 4.48 -12.90
C ASN A 798 8.83 4.89 -14.04
N VAL A 799 8.81 4.15 -15.15
CA VAL A 799 8.15 4.59 -16.41
C VAL A 799 7.26 3.52 -17.06
N GLY A 800 7.17 2.33 -16.46
CA GLY A 800 6.25 1.25 -16.89
C GLY A 800 6.70 0.48 -18.14
N LEU A 801 5.99 -0.62 -18.45
CA LEU A 801 6.32 -1.57 -19.52
C LEU A 801 6.45 -0.91 -20.92
N ARG A 802 5.65 0.11 -21.19
CA ARG A 802 5.57 0.79 -22.49
C ARG A 802 6.87 1.51 -22.86
N GLU A 803 7.39 2.34 -21.96
CA GLU A 803 8.60 3.14 -22.21
C GLU A 803 9.87 2.29 -22.16
N VAL A 804 9.84 1.19 -21.40
CA VAL A 804 10.93 0.21 -21.38
C VAL A 804 11.00 -0.60 -22.67
N SER A 805 9.85 -1.00 -23.24
CA SER A 805 9.82 -1.75 -24.49
C SER A 805 10.50 -0.99 -25.64
N ASP A 806 10.29 0.33 -25.73
CA ASP A 806 10.94 1.19 -26.74
C ASP A 806 12.47 1.30 -26.59
N SER A 807 13.01 0.90 -25.43
CA SER A 807 14.45 0.95 -25.11
C SER A 807 15.21 -0.36 -25.35
N ILE A 808 14.51 -1.49 -25.57
CA ILE A 808 15.15 -2.80 -25.78
C ILE A 808 15.77 -2.88 -27.18
N ASN A 809 17.06 -2.53 -27.27
CA ASN A 809 17.86 -2.64 -28.49
C ASN A 809 18.95 -3.73 -28.34
N ALA A 810 19.48 -4.21 -29.48
CA ALA A 810 20.58 -5.16 -29.52
C ALA A 810 21.85 -4.70 -28.76
N SER A 811 21.94 -3.40 -28.41
CA SER A 811 22.99 -2.81 -27.58
C SER A 811 23.00 -3.25 -26.11
N ILE A 812 21.95 -3.94 -25.64
CA ILE A 812 21.86 -4.49 -24.27
C ILE A 812 22.70 -5.78 -24.12
N PHE A 813 23.02 -6.45 -25.23
CA PHE A 813 23.86 -7.64 -25.26
C PHE A 813 25.31 -7.26 -25.55
N ASP A 814 26.26 -7.88 -24.85
CA ASP A 814 27.64 -7.92 -25.34
C ASP A 814 27.78 -8.93 -26.49
N GLU A 815 28.92 -8.90 -27.19
CA GLU A 815 29.16 -9.79 -28.34
C GLU A 815 29.00 -11.28 -27.97
N GLU A 816 29.35 -11.65 -26.74
CA GLU A 816 29.22 -13.02 -26.25
C GLU A 816 27.76 -13.39 -25.98
N GLY A 817 26.97 -12.48 -25.40
CA GLY A 817 25.52 -12.60 -25.23
C GLY A 817 24.80 -12.74 -26.56
N VAL A 818 25.11 -11.91 -27.56
CA VAL A 818 24.54 -12.07 -28.92
C VAL A 818 24.86 -13.45 -29.49
N LYS A 819 26.10 -13.93 -29.33
CA LYS A 819 26.52 -15.26 -29.78
C LYS A 819 25.76 -16.36 -29.06
N ARG A 820 25.62 -16.29 -27.73
CA ARG A 820 24.85 -17.24 -26.91
C ARG A 820 23.39 -17.28 -27.34
N PHE A 821 22.74 -16.13 -27.47
CA PHE A 821 21.34 -16.02 -27.88
C PHE A 821 21.12 -16.59 -29.30
N ARG A 822 22.00 -16.26 -30.26
CA ARG A 822 21.99 -16.84 -31.60
C ARG A 822 22.11 -18.37 -31.56
N ASN A 823 23.14 -18.89 -30.90
CA ASN A 823 23.38 -20.33 -30.80
C ASN A 823 22.20 -21.05 -30.18
N ARG A 824 21.56 -20.42 -29.18
CA ARG A 824 20.38 -20.95 -28.52
C ARG A 824 19.19 -21.06 -29.47
N ILE A 825 18.88 -20.00 -30.23
CA ILE A 825 17.77 -20.00 -31.19
C ILE A 825 18.00 -21.03 -32.30
N VAL A 826 19.20 -21.06 -32.88
CA VAL A 826 19.57 -22.03 -33.93
C VAL A 826 19.43 -23.46 -33.41
N GLY A 827 20.02 -23.75 -32.24
CA GLY A 827 19.91 -25.07 -31.63
C GLY A 827 18.48 -25.48 -31.27
N LEU A 828 17.58 -24.54 -30.97
CA LEU A 828 16.15 -24.82 -30.80
C LEU A 828 15.49 -25.19 -32.14
N ILE A 829 15.76 -24.42 -33.21
CA ILE A 829 15.25 -24.70 -34.56
C ILE A 829 15.70 -26.09 -35.03
N ASP A 830 17.01 -26.36 -34.98
CA ASP A 830 17.58 -27.64 -35.41
C ASP A 830 16.97 -28.82 -34.63
N SER A 831 16.78 -28.65 -33.31
CA SER A 831 16.16 -29.68 -32.46
C SER A 831 14.72 -29.97 -32.89
N LEU A 832 13.91 -28.93 -33.08
CA LEU A 832 12.50 -29.12 -33.42
C LEU A 832 12.31 -29.67 -34.84
N GLN A 833 13.18 -29.32 -35.78
CA GLN A 833 13.20 -29.95 -37.11
C GLN A 833 13.57 -31.42 -37.00
N LEU A 834 14.63 -31.76 -36.26
CA LEU A 834 15.08 -33.14 -36.04
C LEU A 834 13.98 -34.00 -35.42
N PHE A 835 13.18 -33.44 -34.50
CA PHE A 835 12.10 -34.16 -33.82
C PHE A 835 10.75 -34.09 -34.55
N GLY A 836 10.65 -33.35 -35.65
CA GLY A 836 9.42 -33.20 -36.43
C GLY A 836 8.29 -32.49 -35.66
N LEU A 837 8.64 -31.41 -34.94
CA LEU A 837 7.73 -30.67 -34.04
C LEU A 837 7.26 -29.31 -34.60
N PHE A 838 7.63 -28.96 -35.83
CA PHE A 838 7.26 -27.70 -36.49
C PHE A 838 5.98 -27.74 -37.32
#